data_AF-A0A1T4MCS2-F1
#
_entry.id   AF-A0A1T4MCS2-F1
#
_cell.length_a   1.000
_cell.length_b   1.000
_cell.length_c   1.000
_cell.angle_alpha   90.00
_cell.angle_beta   90.00
_cell.angle_gamma   90.00
#
_symmetry.space_group_name_H-M   'P 1'
#
loop_
_entity.id
_entity.type
_entity.pdbx_description
1 polymer ?
#
loop_
_entity_poly.entity_id
_entity_poly.type
_entity_poly.pdbx_seq_one_letter_code
_entity_poly.pdbx_strand_id
1 'polypeptide(L)'
;MIKFLILFAVVVSIASPLKVEFKDEQVNNESMLGLRLIVYKDTSIVLRNVKIRYFFYNEVGKTIVVEPSYIAGAKVIQKSLNDSIGFVEIGIDSIASEIFPDKGGFSIGLHYQDWSSLKKLKDPSYLKVSDFSQNEKILVFVNNDLIYGDSESAFIEPQAQFKIVGIQPKGNAWIDIKNDGDFDMLMKGFSLWNFQGNELLLDSIYLKEGEIVRICQNAEDCLQKEKTIVNSSFFDGNVGEVLLKQDSVWVSYLAWGTIGVHAEEAVKHGVWQDVFDFLAEATTDTIDGMQIRQNVFYRYLSLPSDRKFCMKFWTPYSDRDSSSSTKSFPNPIKVTMNKPIVRRLTENDSVQFRWMPVHNAVEYKVIIQDSLKNTIGNIITKNTQINLALSDGVYSWKVYSGMQMDENGVAYSEEGEIVEYDFVTTHLISQGIDTRIWKELPVETIKARKDTRLLNLGYFHKLKEQGWDVSHVDSLWMDSLEDRRCWAVAAELMNHFYGGNITQDEIVFATQFNDSDPLISPFVNNGATSEAADRALKFALNTDEVIRYEGSPSYQTVKKEIDAGKLIYVGVHEHIMIIYGYAGDENNYGFLYAFGDNNGVKSNSAWTNKPIEFYYLMEKIPESVRMSDYRVHYDSDGDGIVNFDEEVRFKTDPFKSDSDDDGIDDKKEIYSYAYNPVAPCSNCGKAYKLNYVSDKNKNGIRAELDPDDNGDGLLDGLGLKAETSEFLADVPAEYTLFARDHLVLNDGVKCFNSELEDTNYCNIVSSGKKIFSYSVNPVVVSLGARSYVGNVDAYLKNYSNGIVRMRSGSVVMGNLNLYTGLNVDIENLLERQKFAEIRGKIETKKNTDWNLNYLFESPKDLQKTYLSKKVVTSGEIFYLSDGMAYDTLKIESGATIVFSPGEMFVKGMLQIEADSKIKFLKPGEETILNLGGKLKWQGEFDESVENSNYHGIVARGFKLNLLNSGTTFIEGDFAGTLFAPLSKVVVGQNKKVYYGRILAKDIVVHQYAKIFRVDFNPVKPLIYVWRSI
;
A
#
# COMPACT_ATOMS: atom_id res chain seq x y z
N MET A 1 -17.98 -11.11 -6.99
CA MET A 1 -17.46 -11.99 -8.07
C MET A 1 -15.99 -11.61 -8.21
N ILE A 2 -15.11 -12.54 -7.83
CA ILE A 2 -13.64 -12.65 -8.04
C ILE A 2 -12.88 -11.34 -8.33
N LYS A 3 -12.15 -10.82 -7.31
CA LYS A 3 -10.94 -9.99 -7.50
C LYS A 3 -9.74 -10.80 -7.01
N PHE A 4 -8.80 -11.09 -7.91
CA PHE A 4 -7.52 -11.72 -7.62
C PHE A 4 -6.60 -10.74 -6.87
N LEU A 5 -5.91 -11.23 -5.84
CA LEU A 5 -4.81 -10.54 -5.18
C LEU A 5 -3.52 -11.08 -5.80
N ILE A 6 -2.76 -10.20 -6.46
CA ILE A 6 -1.41 -10.43 -6.97
C ILE A 6 -0.44 -10.07 -5.83
N LEU A 7 0.44 -11.01 -5.46
CA LEU A 7 1.46 -10.85 -4.43
C LEU A 7 2.83 -10.88 -5.13
N PHE A 8 3.58 -9.77 -5.05
CA PHE A 8 4.96 -9.70 -5.53
C PHE A 8 5.82 -10.75 -4.81
N ALA A 9 6.35 -11.72 -5.56
CA ALA A 9 7.40 -12.62 -5.09
C ALA A 9 8.76 -12.09 -5.56
N VAL A 10 9.70 -11.99 -4.62
CA VAL A 10 11.13 -11.85 -4.92
C VAL A 10 11.58 -13.12 -5.64
N VAL A 11 12.02 -12.98 -6.89
CA VAL A 11 12.57 -14.08 -7.70
C VAL A 11 13.99 -14.36 -7.23
N VAL A 12 14.16 -15.40 -6.39
CA VAL A 12 15.40 -16.17 -6.40
C VAL A 12 15.34 -17.08 -7.62
N SER A 13 16.23 -16.85 -8.58
CA SER A 13 16.37 -17.67 -9.79
C SER A 13 16.77 -19.10 -9.42
N ILE A 14 15.78 -19.99 -9.32
CA ILE A 14 15.96 -21.43 -9.47
C ILE A 14 15.34 -21.78 -10.82
N ALA A 15 16.12 -22.30 -11.76
CA ALA A 15 15.65 -22.65 -13.09
C ALA A 15 14.45 -23.62 -13.00
N SER A 16 13.32 -23.26 -13.60
CA SER A 16 12.13 -24.12 -13.67
C SER A 16 12.45 -25.37 -14.52
N PRO A 17 12.11 -26.60 -14.07
CA PRO A 17 12.42 -27.84 -14.79
C PRO A 17 11.53 -28.07 -16.03
N LEU A 18 10.69 -27.09 -16.41
CA LEU A 18 9.77 -27.15 -17.54
C LEU A 18 9.86 -25.88 -18.40
N LYS A 19 9.82 -26.03 -19.72
CA LYS A 19 9.82 -24.93 -20.70
C LYS A 19 8.78 -25.18 -21.79
N VAL A 20 8.08 -24.14 -22.23
CA VAL A 20 7.17 -24.20 -23.40
C VAL A 20 7.65 -23.26 -24.49
N GLU A 21 7.81 -23.81 -25.70
CA GLU A 21 8.12 -23.04 -26.89
C GLU A 21 6.88 -22.91 -27.79
N PHE A 22 6.67 -21.70 -28.30
CA PHE A 22 5.60 -21.32 -29.21
C PHE A 22 6.17 -20.94 -30.57
N LYS A 23 5.42 -21.25 -31.63
CA LYS A 23 5.64 -20.74 -32.98
C LYS A 23 4.28 -20.53 -33.66
N ASP A 24 4.16 -19.48 -34.46
CA ASP A 24 3.07 -19.34 -35.42
C ASP A 24 3.57 -19.71 -36.83
N GLU A 25 3.04 -20.78 -37.42
CA GLU A 25 3.36 -21.18 -38.79
C GLU A 25 2.76 -20.27 -39.86
N GLN A 26 1.84 -19.40 -39.47
CA GLN A 26 1.07 -18.52 -40.31
C GLN A 26 1.25 -17.05 -39.90
N VAL A 27 2.45 -16.64 -39.45
CA VAL A 27 2.74 -15.27 -38.94
C VAL A 27 2.15 -14.16 -39.82
N ASN A 28 2.24 -14.30 -41.14
CA ASN A 28 1.81 -13.31 -42.13
C ASN A 28 0.33 -13.43 -42.56
N ASN A 29 -0.41 -14.40 -42.05
CA ASN A 29 -1.83 -14.58 -42.30
C ASN A 29 -2.64 -14.05 -41.12
N GLU A 30 -3.45 -13.03 -41.33
CA GLU A 30 -4.22 -12.40 -40.24
C GLU A 30 -5.52 -13.15 -39.90
N SER A 31 -6.02 -14.00 -40.81
CA SER A 31 -7.27 -14.75 -40.63
C SER A 31 -7.09 -16.09 -39.91
N MET A 32 -5.86 -16.55 -39.72
CA MET A 32 -5.57 -17.84 -39.11
C MET A 32 -4.30 -17.79 -38.26
N LEU A 33 -4.34 -18.47 -37.12
CA LEU A 33 -3.18 -18.80 -36.30
C LEU A 33 -2.80 -20.27 -36.53
N GLY A 34 -1.55 -20.50 -36.95
CA GLY A 34 -0.97 -21.84 -37.04
C GLY A 34 -0.20 -22.17 -35.77
N LEU A 35 -0.91 -22.47 -34.67
CA LEU A 35 -0.33 -22.65 -33.34
C LEU A 35 0.55 -23.90 -33.28
N ARG A 36 1.85 -23.71 -33.04
CA ARG A 36 2.82 -24.76 -32.71
C ARG A 36 3.32 -24.64 -31.28
N LEU A 37 3.26 -25.74 -30.53
CA LEU A 37 3.70 -25.80 -29.13
C LEU A 37 4.59 -27.01 -28.84
N ILE A 38 5.72 -26.79 -28.15
CA ILE A 38 6.60 -27.87 -27.65
C ILE A 38 6.78 -27.69 -26.15
N VAL A 39 6.66 -28.79 -25.39
CA VAL A 39 6.99 -28.84 -23.97
C VAL A 39 8.32 -29.57 -23.79
N TYR A 40 9.25 -28.94 -23.09
CA TYR A 40 10.50 -29.52 -22.63
C TYR A 40 10.43 -29.75 -21.13
N LYS A 41 10.89 -30.91 -20.65
CA LYS A 41 10.96 -31.24 -19.22
C LYS A 41 12.19 -32.09 -18.90
N ASP A 42 12.60 -32.11 -17.64
CA ASP A 42 13.64 -33.05 -17.17
C ASP A 42 13.26 -34.53 -17.43
N THR A 43 14.22 -35.31 -17.92
CA THR A 43 14.10 -36.76 -18.19
C THR A 43 13.74 -37.60 -16.97
N SER A 44 14.10 -37.15 -15.76
CA SER A 44 13.90 -37.89 -14.50
C SER A 44 12.46 -37.85 -13.97
N ILE A 45 11.60 -36.98 -14.52
CA ILE A 45 10.26 -36.71 -14.00
C ILE A 45 9.20 -37.14 -15.03
N VAL A 46 8.23 -37.97 -14.65
CA VAL A 46 7.04 -38.24 -15.47
C VAL A 46 5.91 -37.33 -15.01
N LEU A 47 5.48 -36.40 -15.86
CA LEU A 47 4.33 -35.54 -15.57
C LEU A 47 3.04 -36.26 -15.93
N ARG A 48 2.04 -36.24 -15.05
CA ARG A 48 0.72 -36.85 -15.28
C ARG A 48 -0.36 -35.78 -15.19
N ASN A 49 -1.46 -35.97 -15.92
CA ASN A 49 -2.60 -35.07 -15.93
C ASN A 49 -2.20 -33.61 -16.21
N VAL A 50 -1.53 -33.41 -17.35
CA VAL A 50 -1.01 -32.11 -17.80
C VAL A 50 -2.09 -31.38 -18.59
N LYS A 51 -2.24 -30.07 -18.40
CA LYS A 51 -3.11 -29.20 -19.21
C LYS A 51 -2.34 -27.97 -19.65
N ILE A 52 -2.31 -27.70 -20.95
CA ILE A 52 -1.68 -26.51 -21.52
C ILE A 52 -2.80 -25.57 -21.99
N ARG A 53 -2.72 -24.28 -21.66
CA ARG A 53 -3.73 -23.28 -22.06
C ARG A 53 -3.12 -22.16 -22.89
N TYR A 54 -3.69 -21.95 -24.07
CA TYR A 54 -3.44 -20.79 -24.93
C TYR A 54 -4.68 -19.90 -24.93
N PHE A 55 -4.54 -18.65 -24.49
CA PHE A 55 -5.63 -17.67 -24.39
C PHE A 55 -5.70 -16.81 -25.65
N PHE A 56 -6.92 -16.57 -26.12
CA PHE A 56 -7.22 -15.77 -27.30
C PHE A 56 -8.39 -14.82 -27.07
N TYR A 57 -8.42 -13.74 -27.83
CA TYR A 57 -9.54 -12.81 -27.84
C TYR A 57 -10.69 -13.37 -28.70
N ASN A 58 -11.92 -13.31 -28.20
CA ASN A 58 -13.11 -13.75 -28.91
C ASN A 58 -14.02 -12.56 -29.22
N GLU A 59 -14.20 -12.25 -30.51
CA GLU A 59 -15.05 -11.15 -30.95
C GLU A 59 -16.54 -11.51 -30.78
N VAL A 60 -17.30 -10.60 -30.17
CA VAL A 60 -18.72 -10.82 -29.86
C VAL A 60 -19.51 -11.08 -31.15
N GLY A 61 -20.29 -12.16 -31.15
CA GLY A 61 -21.08 -12.57 -32.32
C GLY A 61 -20.33 -13.41 -33.36
N LYS A 62 -19.01 -13.60 -33.19
CA LYS A 62 -18.21 -14.52 -34.00
C LYS A 62 -17.91 -15.81 -33.26
N THR A 63 -17.75 -16.89 -34.02
CA THR A 63 -17.44 -18.22 -33.49
C THR A 63 -16.04 -18.62 -33.94
N ILE A 64 -15.13 -18.86 -32.99
CA ILE A 64 -13.81 -19.43 -33.27
C ILE A 64 -13.94 -20.93 -33.51
N VAL A 65 -13.23 -21.40 -34.53
CA VAL A 65 -13.06 -22.80 -34.89
C VAL A 65 -11.63 -23.21 -34.53
N VAL A 66 -11.49 -24.31 -33.80
CA VAL A 66 -10.21 -24.92 -33.44
C VAL A 66 -10.06 -26.21 -34.23
N GLU A 67 -9.02 -26.29 -35.06
CA GLU A 67 -8.73 -27.40 -35.97
C GLU A 67 -7.42 -28.10 -35.58
N PRO A 68 -7.44 -29.13 -34.74
CA PRO A 68 -6.23 -29.85 -34.35
C PRO A 68 -5.73 -30.73 -35.50
N SER A 69 -4.49 -30.52 -35.94
CA SER A 69 -3.84 -31.28 -37.02
C SER A 69 -2.88 -32.36 -36.49
N TYR A 70 -2.05 -32.04 -35.49
CA TYR A 70 -1.17 -33.00 -34.83
C TYR A 70 -1.22 -32.78 -33.32
N ILE A 71 -1.79 -33.75 -32.59
CA ILE A 71 -2.03 -33.62 -31.15
C ILE A 71 -1.46 -34.76 -30.31
N ALA A 72 -0.75 -35.71 -30.91
CA ALA A 72 -0.03 -36.79 -30.20
C ALA A 72 -0.82 -37.49 -29.07
N GLY A 73 -2.11 -37.77 -29.30
CA GLY A 73 -2.98 -38.42 -28.32
C GLY A 73 -3.53 -37.50 -27.22
N ALA A 74 -3.18 -36.21 -27.22
CA ALA A 74 -3.78 -35.22 -26.33
C ALA A 74 -5.23 -34.91 -26.72
N LYS A 75 -6.00 -34.37 -25.76
CA LYS A 75 -7.36 -33.90 -25.97
C LYS A 75 -7.38 -32.37 -26.04
N VAL A 76 -7.84 -31.82 -27.15
CA VAL A 76 -7.97 -30.38 -27.33
C VAL A 76 -9.43 -29.98 -27.15
N ILE A 77 -9.68 -28.99 -26.27
CA ILE A 77 -11.01 -28.41 -26.08
C ILE A 77 -10.92 -26.88 -26.06
N GLN A 78 -11.94 -26.25 -26.62
CA GLN A 78 -12.14 -24.80 -26.51
C GLN A 78 -13.05 -24.51 -25.32
N LYS A 79 -12.71 -23.49 -24.54
CA LYS A 79 -13.52 -22.99 -23.43
C LYS A 79 -13.57 -21.46 -23.49
N SER A 80 -14.68 -20.89 -23.03
CA SER A 80 -14.80 -19.46 -22.79
C SER A 80 -14.46 -19.17 -21.32
N LEU A 81 -13.60 -18.19 -21.08
CA LEU A 81 -13.36 -17.66 -19.74
C LEU A 81 -14.40 -16.60 -19.41
N ASN A 82 -14.71 -15.73 -20.38
CA ASN A 82 -15.77 -14.73 -20.35
C ASN A 82 -16.22 -14.42 -21.80
N ASP A 83 -17.03 -13.39 -21.99
CA ASP A 83 -17.61 -13.03 -23.30
C ASP A 83 -16.58 -12.56 -24.34
N SER A 84 -15.38 -12.14 -23.91
CA SER A 84 -14.33 -11.57 -24.77
C SER A 84 -13.03 -12.37 -24.79
N ILE A 85 -12.85 -13.34 -23.88
CA ILE A 85 -11.64 -14.15 -23.76
C ILE A 85 -12.02 -15.62 -23.74
N GLY A 86 -11.45 -16.37 -24.68
CA GLY A 86 -11.49 -17.82 -24.73
C GLY A 86 -10.10 -18.42 -24.54
N PHE A 87 -10.04 -19.74 -24.38
CA PHE A 87 -8.79 -20.46 -24.40
C PHE A 87 -8.92 -21.85 -25.04
N VAL A 88 -7.83 -22.29 -25.66
CA VAL A 88 -7.63 -23.68 -26.09
C VAL A 88 -6.90 -24.40 -24.97
N GLU A 89 -7.51 -25.47 -24.44
CA GLU A 89 -6.93 -26.36 -23.44
C GLU A 89 -6.51 -27.68 -24.09
N ILE A 90 -5.21 -28.00 -24.02
CA ILE A 90 -4.63 -29.26 -24.47
C ILE A 90 -4.39 -30.13 -23.23
N GLY A 91 -5.23 -31.14 -23.02
CA GLY A 91 -5.12 -32.11 -21.94
C GLY A 91 -4.30 -33.34 -22.35
N ILE A 92 -3.31 -33.70 -21.54
CA ILE A 92 -2.34 -34.77 -21.80
C ILE A 92 -2.29 -35.68 -20.56
N ASP A 93 -2.56 -36.97 -20.74
CA ASP A 93 -2.62 -37.92 -19.62
C ASP A 93 -1.26 -38.12 -18.94
N SER A 94 -0.18 -38.22 -19.73
CA SER A 94 1.18 -38.25 -19.21
C SER A 94 2.23 -37.82 -20.23
N ILE A 95 3.25 -37.10 -19.77
CA ILE A 95 4.44 -36.75 -20.53
C ILE A 95 5.62 -37.50 -19.88
N ALA A 96 6.15 -38.50 -20.58
CA ALA A 96 7.31 -39.27 -20.14
C ALA A 96 8.62 -38.80 -20.80
N SER A 97 8.56 -38.42 -22.08
CA SER A 97 9.71 -37.96 -22.87
C SER A 97 10.18 -36.56 -22.47
N GLU A 98 11.47 -36.27 -22.67
CA GLU A 98 12.08 -34.94 -22.44
C GLU A 98 11.45 -33.85 -23.30
N ILE A 99 11.09 -34.20 -24.53
CA ILE A 99 10.43 -33.33 -25.51
C ILE A 99 9.08 -33.95 -25.85
N PHE A 100 8.00 -33.17 -25.74
CA PHE A 100 6.65 -33.61 -26.07
C PHE A 100 5.91 -32.55 -26.89
N PRO A 101 5.16 -32.93 -27.94
CA PRO A 101 4.99 -34.29 -28.45
C PRO A 101 6.24 -34.84 -29.18
N ASP A 102 6.95 -33.96 -29.89
CA ASP A 102 8.25 -34.17 -30.54
C ASP A 102 8.81 -32.79 -30.96
N LYS A 103 9.91 -32.77 -31.71
CA LYS A 103 10.55 -31.51 -32.18
C LYS A 103 9.71 -30.70 -33.19
N GLY A 104 8.63 -31.27 -33.74
CA GLY A 104 7.68 -30.58 -34.62
C GLY A 104 6.54 -29.89 -33.87
N GLY A 105 6.36 -30.21 -32.57
CA GLY A 105 5.35 -29.62 -31.70
C GLY A 105 3.91 -29.97 -32.05
N PHE A 106 2.98 -29.67 -31.14
CA PHE A 106 1.55 -29.68 -31.42
C PHE A 106 1.24 -28.82 -32.65
N SER A 107 0.24 -29.18 -33.44
CA SER A 107 -0.24 -28.39 -34.58
C SER A 107 -1.73 -28.16 -34.45
N ILE A 108 -2.13 -26.91 -34.24
CA ILE A 108 -3.55 -26.54 -34.08
C ILE A 108 -3.82 -25.27 -34.89
N GLY A 109 -4.82 -25.32 -35.77
CA GLY A 109 -5.34 -24.14 -36.45
C GLY A 109 -6.40 -23.44 -35.61
N LEU A 110 -6.33 -22.12 -35.51
CA LEU A 110 -7.43 -21.29 -35.01
C LEU A 110 -7.82 -20.31 -36.10
N HIS A 111 -9.13 -20.13 -36.32
CA HIS A 111 -9.70 -19.10 -37.19
C HIS A 111 -11.17 -18.83 -36.82
N TYR A 112 -11.72 -17.69 -37.24
CA TYR A 112 -13.17 -17.50 -37.14
C TYR A 112 -13.89 -18.37 -38.20
N GLN A 113 -15.12 -18.79 -37.90
CA GLN A 113 -15.95 -19.59 -38.81
C GLN A 113 -16.20 -18.91 -40.17
N ASP A 114 -16.18 -17.58 -40.19
CA ASP A 114 -16.34 -16.75 -41.40
C ASP A 114 -15.00 -16.36 -42.07
N TRP A 115 -13.87 -16.86 -41.57
CA TRP A 115 -12.51 -16.54 -42.00
C TRP A 115 -12.13 -15.05 -41.91
N SER A 116 -12.87 -14.27 -41.12
CA SER A 116 -12.48 -12.90 -40.81
C SER A 116 -11.18 -12.85 -40.00
N SER A 117 -10.50 -11.69 -40.02
CA SER A 117 -9.21 -11.51 -39.34
C SER A 117 -9.32 -11.81 -37.84
N LEU A 118 -8.41 -12.66 -37.33
CA LEU A 118 -8.32 -13.02 -35.91
C LEU A 118 -7.76 -11.91 -35.03
N LYS A 119 -7.13 -10.88 -35.62
CA LYS A 119 -6.41 -9.84 -34.88
C LYS A 119 -5.43 -10.43 -33.84
N LYS A 120 -4.62 -11.41 -34.25
CA LYS A 120 -3.72 -12.24 -33.40
C LYS A 120 -2.91 -11.49 -32.35
N LEU A 121 -2.49 -10.25 -32.63
CA LEU A 121 -1.75 -9.40 -31.67
C LEU A 121 -2.57 -9.03 -30.41
N LYS A 122 -3.91 -9.18 -30.43
CA LYS A 122 -4.79 -8.98 -29.28
C LYS A 122 -4.90 -10.22 -28.38
N ASP A 123 -4.43 -11.39 -28.83
CA ASP A 123 -4.49 -12.61 -28.03
C ASP A 123 -3.50 -12.54 -26.87
N PRO A 124 -3.93 -12.79 -25.61
CA PRO A 124 -3.05 -12.71 -24.45
C PRO A 124 -1.83 -13.64 -24.54
N SER A 125 -1.98 -14.81 -25.15
CA SER A 125 -0.90 -15.80 -25.28
C SER A 125 -0.06 -15.67 -26.57
N TYR A 126 -0.36 -14.73 -27.48
CA TYR A 126 0.30 -14.68 -28.79
C TYR A 126 1.66 -13.97 -28.76
N LEU A 127 2.63 -14.54 -29.49
CA LEU A 127 3.90 -13.90 -29.84
C LEU A 127 4.05 -13.89 -31.36
N LYS A 128 4.48 -12.77 -31.94
CA LYS A 128 4.71 -12.68 -33.39
C LYS A 128 6.08 -13.25 -33.76
N VAL A 129 6.20 -14.57 -33.75
CA VAL A 129 7.45 -15.31 -34.03
C VAL A 129 7.22 -16.45 -35.03
N SER A 130 8.12 -16.57 -36.01
CA SER A 130 8.11 -17.63 -37.04
C SER A 130 8.94 -18.86 -36.65
N ASP A 131 9.77 -18.75 -35.61
CA ASP A 131 10.61 -19.82 -35.07
C ASP A 131 10.21 -20.12 -33.62
N PHE A 132 10.46 -21.36 -33.18
CA PHE A 132 10.16 -21.77 -31.81
C PHE A 132 10.89 -20.88 -30.80
N SER A 133 10.10 -20.20 -29.97
CA SER A 133 10.59 -19.26 -28.97
C SER A 133 9.88 -19.53 -27.66
N GLN A 134 10.59 -19.38 -26.54
CA GLN A 134 9.99 -19.55 -25.22
C GLN A 134 8.84 -18.57 -25.03
N ASN A 135 7.69 -19.06 -24.55
CA ASN A 135 6.52 -18.23 -24.33
C ASN A 135 5.94 -18.52 -22.95
N GLU A 136 6.14 -17.58 -22.03
CA GLU A 136 5.67 -17.68 -20.64
C GLU A 136 4.21 -17.23 -20.48
N LYS A 137 3.59 -16.68 -21.54
CA LYS A 137 2.15 -16.34 -21.56
C LYS A 137 1.25 -17.54 -21.83
N ILE A 138 1.84 -18.73 -21.94
CA ILE A 138 1.15 -20.02 -22.10
C ILE A 138 1.27 -20.77 -20.79
N LEU A 139 0.12 -21.12 -20.22
CA LEU A 139 0.06 -21.69 -18.88
C LEU A 139 0.03 -23.21 -18.94
N VAL A 140 0.85 -23.87 -18.12
CA VAL A 140 0.87 -25.33 -17.97
C VAL A 140 0.49 -25.70 -16.54
N PHE A 141 -0.51 -26.58 -16.45
CA PHE A 141 -0.99 -27.12 -15.19
C PHE A 141 -0.69 -28.61 -15.09
N VAL A 142 -0.25 -29.10 -13.93
CA VAL A 142 -0.14 -30.53 -13.61
C VAL A 142 -0.97 -30.79 -12.37
N ASN A 143 -1.88 -31.77 -12.44
CA ASN A 143 -2.85 -32.03 -11.36
C ASN A 143 -3.69 -30.80 -10.95
N ASN A 144 -3.88 -29.85 -11.87
CA ASN A 144 -4.52 -28.53 -11.71
C ASN A 144 -3.67 -27.46 -10.98
N ASP A 145 -2.42 -27.75 -10.60
CA ASP A 145 -1.50 -26.74 -10.10
C ASP A 145 -0.74 -26.09 -11.26
N LEU A 146 -0.61 -24.77 -11.26
CA LEU A 146 0.17 -24.03 -12.26
C LEU A 146 1.66 -24.28 -12.01
N ILE A 147 2.35 -24.82 -13.01
CA ILE A 147 3.77 -25.19 -12.90
C ILE A 147 4.66 -24.48 -13.92
N TYR A 148 4.08 -23.82 -14.93
CA TYR A 148 4.80 -22.99 -15.88
C TYR A 148 3.91 -21.91 -16.47
N GLY A 149 4.50 -20.74 -16.71
CA GLY A 149 3.87 -19.56 -17.27
C GLY A 149 3.46 -18.54 -16.20
N ASP A 150 3.46 -17.27 -16.57
CA ASP A 150 3.12 -16.15 -15.69
C ASP A 150 1.63 -15.78 -15.85
N SER A 151 0.82 -16.11 -14.85
CA SER A 151 -0.61 -15.80 -14.84
C SER A 151 -0.93 -14.30 -14.82
N GLU A 152 -0.03 -13.45 -14.32
CA GLU A 152 -0.26 -12.00 -14.27
C GLU A 152 -0.12 -11.38 -15.66
N SER A 153 0.86 -11.84 -16.44
CA SER A 153 1.03 -11.44 -17.85
C SER A 153 -0.05 -11.99 -18.79
N ALA A 154 -0.71 -13.10 -18.43
CA ALA A 154 -1.75 -13.75 -19.24
C ALA A 154 -3.17 -13.15 -19.06
N PHE A 155 -3.39 -12.35 -18.01
CA PHE A 155 -4.71 -11.81 -17.64
C PHE A 155 -4.72 -10.30 -17.37
N ILE A 156 -4.00 -9.50 -18.18
CA ILE A 156 -4.23 -8.05 -18.22
C ILE A 156 -5.72 -7.82 -18.58
N GLU A 157 -6.48 -7.24 -17.64
CA GLU A 157 -7.94 -7.09 -17.68
C GLU A 157 -8.43 -6.40 -18.98
N PRO A 158 -9.58 -6.80 -19.57
CA PRO A 158 -10.24 -6.00 -20.59
C PRO A 158 -10.71 -4.67 -19.97
N GLN A 159 -10.32 -3.55 -20.58
CA GLN A 159 -10.63 -2.20 -20.10
C GLN A 159 -12.13 -1.92 -19.95
N ALA A 160 -12.49 -1.10 -18.95
CA ALA A 160 -13.86 -0.62 -18.72
C ALA A 160 -14.45 0.04 -20.00
N GLN A 161 -15.57 -0.51 -20.49
CA GLN A 161 -16.13 -0.15 -21.80
C GLN A 161 -16.95 1.16 -21.79
N PHE A 162 -17.55 1.58 -20.67
CA PHE A 162 -18.25 2.87 -20.57
C PHE A 162 -17.71 3.71 -19.41
N LYS A 163 -17.50 5.01 -19.62
CA LYS A 163 -16.97 5.92 -18.61
C LYS A 163 -17.68 7.26 -18.60
N ILE A 164 -17.74 7.88 -17.42
CA ILE A 164 -18.14 9.29 -17.29
C ILE A 164 -16.95 10.14 -17.76
N VAL A 165 -17.16 10.94 -18.80
CA VAL A 165 -16.07 11.71 -19.46
C VAL A 165 -16.31 13.22 -19.47
N GLY A 166 -17.45 13.68 -18.99
CA GLY A 166 -17.79 15.10 -18.95
C GLY A 166 -18.90 15.46 -17.97
N ILE A 167 -18.83 16.66 -17.42
CA ILE A 167 -19.87 17.23 -16.54
C ILE A 167 -19.96 18.76 -16.68
N GLN A 168 -21.18 19.28 -16.54
CA GLN A 168 -21.49 20.68 -16.21
C GLN A 168 -22.42 20.70 -14.99
N PRO A 169 -21.95 21.16 -13.81
CA PRO A 169 -22.79 21.18 -12.62
C PRO A 169 -23.66 22.45 -12.50
N LYS A 170 -23.37 23.52 -13.27
CA LYS A 170 -24.02 24.83 -13.12
C LYS A 170 -24.55 25.40 -14.44
N GLY A 171 -25.69 26.09 -14.37
CA GLY A 171 -26.23 26.90 -15.46
C GLY A 171 -26.40 26.11 -16.74
N ASN A 172 -27.39 25.20 -16.76
CA ASN A 172 -27.69 24.21 -17.80
C ASN A 172 -26.93 22.90 -17.59
N ALA A 173 -27.25 22.18 -16.51
CA ALA A 173 -26.45 21.05 -16.02
C ALA A 173 -26.58 19.79 -16.89
N TRP A 174 -25.47 19.08 -17.10
CA TRP A 174 -25.43 17.83 -17.86
C TRP A 174 -24.24 16.93 -17.50
N ILE A 175 -24.32 15.63 -17.85
CA ILE A 175 -23.27 14.61 -17.73
C ILE A 175 -23.10 13.87 -19.06
N ASP A 176 -21.86 13.59 -19.46
CA ASP A 176 -21.51 12.80 -20.65
C ASP A 176 -20.96 11.42 -20.27
N ILE A 177 -21.53 10.37 -20.86
CA ILE A 177 -21.03 8.98 -20.76
C ILE A 177 -20.57 8.54 -22.14
N LYS A 178 -19.32 8.10 -22.25
CA LYS A 178 -18.70 7.64 -23.50
C LYS A 178 -18.55 6.13 -23.51
N ASN A 179 -18.76 5.52 -24.68
CA ASN A 179 -18.20 4.22 -24.99
C ASN A 179 -16.69 4.35 -25.20
N ASP A 180 -15.91 4.06 -24.17
CA ASP A 180 -14.45 4.11 -24.17
C ASP A 180 -13.82 2.74 -24.51
N GLY A 181 -14.65 1.75 -24.87
CA GLY A 181 -14.22 0.46 -25.40
C GLY A 181 -14.17 0.42 -26.93
N ASP A 182 -13.42 -0.53 -27.47
CA ASP A 182 -13.13 -0.70 -28.91
C ASP A 182 -14.32 -1.23 -29.77
N PHE A 183 -15.56 -1.24 -29.26
CA PHE A 183 -16.71 -1.88 -29.94
C PHE A 183 -18.06 -1.23 -29.64
N ASP A 184 -18.99 -1.30 -30.59
CA ASP A 184 -20.37 -0.84 -30.44
C ASP A 184 -21.17 -1.72 -29.46
N MET A 185 -21.85 -1.11 -28.49
CA MET A 185 -22.52 -1.86 -27.43
C MET A 185 -23.83 -1.22 -26.93
N LEU A 186 -24.79 -2.07 -26.57
CA LEU A 186 -26.00 -1.67 -25.84
C LEU A 186 -25.68 -1.56 -24.35
N MET A 187 -26.06 -0.44 -23.72
CA MET A 187 -25.89 -0.17 -22.29
C MET A 187 -26.87 -0.97 -21.41
N LYS A 188 -27.07 -2.27 -21.70
CA LYS A 188 -27.97 -3.15 -20.95
C LYS A 188 -27.46 -3.42 -19.53
N GLY A 189 -28.31 -3.20 -18.54
CA GLY A 189 -28.00 -3.32 -17.12
C GLY A 189 -27.32 -2.07 -16.55
N PHE A 190 -27.14 -1.00 -17.32
CA PHE A 190 -26.45 0.19 -16.82
C PHE A 190 -27.41 1.16 -16.14
N SER A 191 -27.00 1.70 -15.00
CA SER A 191 -27.75 2.74 -14.29
C SER A 191 -26.85 3.83 -13.72
N LEU A 192 -27.35 5.06 -13.76
CA LEU A 192 -26.68 6.23 -13.22
C LEU A 192 -27.34 6.65 -11.90
N TRP A 193 -26.53 6.85 -10.87
CA TRP A 193 -26.97 7.16 -9.51
C TRP A 193 -26.40 8.50 -9.06
N ASN A 194 -27.22 9.34 -8.44
CA ASN A 194 -26.76 10.58 -7.80
C ASN A 194 -26.67 10.42 -6.26
N PHE A 195 -26.13 11.43 -5.58
CA PHE A 195 -25.96 11.42 -4.11
C PHE A 195 -27.28 11.30 -3.31
N GLN A 196 -28.42 11.68 -3.90
CA GLN A 196 -29.74 11.60 -3.27
C GLN A 196 -30.36 10.20 -3.40
N GLY A 197 -29.70 9.28 -4.11
CA GLY A 197 -30.19 7.93 -4.36
C GLY A 197 -31.15 7.85 -5.56
N ASN A 198 -31.24 8.87 -6.40
CA ASN A 198 -32.04 8.81 -7.63
C ASN A 198 -31.30 7.94 -8.65
N GLU A 199 -32.01 7.00 -9.26
CA GLU A 199 -31.50 6.09 -10.30
C GLU A 199 -32.09 6.42 -11.68
N LEU A 200 -31.23 6.47 -12.70
CA LEU A 200 -31.60 6.56 -14.10
C LEU A 200 -31.10 5.34 -14.87
N LEU A 201 -32.03 4.51 -15.36
CA LEU A 201 -31.72 3.33 -16.18
C LEU A 201 -31.31 3.73 -17.61
N LEU A 202 -30.26 3.09 -18.12
CA LEU A 202 -29.65 3.36 -19.43
C LEU A 202 -29.79 2.18 -20.42
N ASP A 203 -30.57 1.16 -20.05
CA ASP A 203 -30.71 -0.14 -20.75
C ASP A 203 -31.05 -0.09 -22.24
N SER A 204 -31.64 1.00 -22.70
CA SER A 204 -32.11 1.18 -24.09
C SER A 204 -31.12 1.97 -24.97
N ILE A 205 -30.00 2.41 -24.40
CA ILE A 205 -29.04 3.26 -25.11
C ILE A 205 -28.01 2.39 -25.79
N TYR A 206 -27.97 2.45 -27.11
CA TYR A 206 -26.90 1.85 -27.90
C TYR A 206 -25.85 2.91 -28.19
N LEU A 207 -24.56 2.63 -27.97
CA LEU A 207 -23.45 3.52 -28.28
C LEU A 207 -22.39 2.80 -29.11
N LYS A 208 -22.02 3.38 -30.24
CA LYS A 208 -20.87 2.91 -31.02
C LYS A 208 -19.55 3.19 -30.30
N GLU A 209 -18.46 2.54 -30.72
CA GLU A 209 -17.11 2.88 -30.24
C GLU A 209 -16.89 4.40 -30.30
N GLY A 210 -16.50 5.01 -29.18
CA GLY A 210 -16.23 6.44 -29.09
C GLY A 210 -17.47 7.34 -29.00
N GLU A 211 -18.70 6.83 -29.20
CA GLU A 211 -19.92 7.63 -29.07
C GLU A 211 -20.22 8.03 -27.62
N ILE A 212 -20.93 9.15 -27.47
CA ILE A 212 -21.29 9.73 -26.17
C ILE A 212 -22.80 9.88 -26.08
N VAL A 213 -23.38 9.48 -24.96
CA VAL A 213 -24.73 9.91 -24.55
C VAL A 213 -24.63 11.02 -23.52
N ARG A 214 -25.47 12.05 -23.68
CA ARG A 214 -25.57 13.16 -22.73
C ARG A 214 -26.86 13.10 -21.93
N ILE A 215 -26.77 13.34 -20.63
CA ILE A 215 -27.91 13.43 -19.71
C ILE A 215 -27.99 14.89 -19.25
N CYS A 216 -29.11 15.57 -19.47
CA CYS A 216 -29.29 17.01 -19.19
C CYS A 216 -30.44 17.28 -18.23
N GLN A 217 -30.37 18.42 -17.53
CA GLN A 217 -31.43 18.89 -16.65
C GLN A 217 -32.68 19.33 -17.43
N ASN A 218 -32.54 20.08 -18.53
CA ASN A 218 -33.66 20.45 -19.40
C ASN A 218 -33.32 20.25 -20.89
N ALA A 219 -34.34 20.41 -21.76
CA ALA A 219 -34.20 20.16 -23.19
C ALA A 219 -33.40 21.24 -23.94
N GLU A 220 -33.41 22.49 -23.46
CA GLU A 220 -32.61 23.59 -24.03
C GLU A 220 -31.11 23.40 -23.73
N ASP A 221 -30.77 22.70 -22.65
CA ASP A 221 -29.39 22.41 -22.24
C ASP A 221 -28.69 21.32 -23.07
N CYS A 222 -29.49 20.49 -23.75
CA CYS A 222 -29.04 19.32 -24.49
C CYS A 222 -28.68 19.62 -25.95
N LEU A 223 -28.56 20.90 -26.32
CA LEU A 223 -28.33 21.32 -27.70
C LEU A 223 -27.00 20.74 -28.26
N GLN A 224 -27.14 20.01 -29.38
CA GLN A 224 -26.10 19.50 -30.28
C GLN A 224 -25.41 18.15 -29.97
N LYS A 225 -26.10 17.12 -29.46
CA LYS A 225 -25.60 15.72 -29.60
C LYS A 225 -26.68 14.76 -30.12
N GLU A 226 -26.24 13.73 -30.84
CA GLU A 226 -27.14 12.76 -31.49
C GLU A 226 -27.94 11.90 -30.49
N LYS A 227 -27.44 11.71 -29.26
CA LYS A 227 -28.09 10.91 -28.20
C LYS A 227 -28.14 11.67 -26.88
N THR A 228 -29.35 12.03 -26.47
CA THR A 228 -29.61 12.85 -25.27
C THR A 228 -30.74 12.30 -24.42
N ILE A 229 -30.62 12.41 -23.10
CA ILE A 229 -31.67 12.11 -22.13
C ILE A 229 -31.92 13.36 -21.30
N VAL A 230 -33.18 13.78 -21.16
CA VAL A 230 -33.55 14.92 -20.31
C VAL A 230 -34.14 14.38 -19.00
N ASN A 231 -33.52 14.71 -17.88
CA ASN A 231 -33.99 14.36 -16.54
C ASN A 231 -33.74 15.52 -15.57
N SER A 232 -34.81 16.27 -15.27
CA SER A 232 -34.75 17.48 -14.45
C SER A 232 -34.50 17.25 -12.96
N SER A 233 -34.71 16.03 -12.47
CA SER A 233 -34.63 15.66 -11.05
C SER A 233 -33.26 15.08 -10.66
N PHE A 234 -32.36 14.89 -11.63
CA PHE A 234 -31.08 14.23 -11.40
C PHE A 234 -29.98 15.18 -10.91
N PHE A 235 -30.10 16.48 -11.22
CA PHE A 235 -29.09 17.51 -10.94
C PHE A 235 -29.55 18.44 -9.81
N ASP A 236 -28.72 18.61 -8.76
CA ASP A 236 -29.02 19.46 -7.62
C ASP A 236 -27.78 20.23 -7.11
N GLY A 237 -27.49 21.38 -7.74
CA GLY A 237 -26.61 22.39 -7.18
C GLY A 237 -25.09 22.26 -7.43
N ASN A 238 -24.32 23.10 -6.71
CA ASN A 238 -22.88 23.31 -6.91
C ASN A 238 -22.01 22.16 -6.37
N VAL A 239 -22.60 21.21 -5.64
CA VAL A 239 -21.91 20.12 -4.96
C VAL A 239 -22.68 18.84 -5.24
N GLY A 240 -22.01 17.78 -5.65
CA GLY A 240 -22.66 16.51 -5.91
C GLY A 240 -21.70 15.41 -6.30
N GLU A 241 -22.26 14.23 -6.50
CA GLU A 241 -21.54 13.06 -7.01
C GLU A 241 -22.46 12.25 -7.92
N VAL A 242 -21.84 11.51 -8.83
CA VAL A 242 -22.52 10.61 -9.74
C VAL A 242 -21.76 9.29 -9.86
N LEU A 243 -22.52 8.21 -9.96
CA LEU A 243 -22.02 6.86 -10.02
C LEU A 243 -22.71 6.08 -11.15
N LEU A 244 -21.91 5.60 -12.10
CA LEU A 244 -22.34 4.67 -13.14
C LEU A 244 -22.13 3.25 -12.66
N LYS A 245 -23.20 2.45 -12.69
CA LYS A 245 -23.19 1.02 -12.38
C LYS A 245 -23.62 0.20 -13.57
N GLN A 246 -23.17 -1.04 -13.60
CA GLN A 246 -23.78 -2.10 -14.39
C GLN A 246 -24.26 -3.17 -13.41
N ASP A 247 -25.58 -3.37 -13.34
CA ASP A 247 -26.26 -4.16 -12.33
C ASP A 247 -25.86 -3.73 -10.90
N SER A 248 -24.98 -4.49 -10.24
CA SER A 248 -24.45 -4.19 -8.90
C SER A 248 -22.97 -3.79 -8.90
N VAL A 249 -22.34 -3.71 -10.07
CA VAL A 249 -20.90 -3.45 -10.23
C VAL A 249 -20.68 -1.97 -10.51
N TRP A 250 -19.68 -1.38 -9.85
CA TRP A 250 -19.30 0.01 -10.03
C TRP A 250 -18.43 0.13 -11.27
N VAL A 251 -18.78 1.05 -12.17
CA VAL A 251 -18.12 1.19 -13.47
C VAL A 251 -17.34 2.50 -13.55
N SER A 252 -17.96 3.61 -13.15
CA SER A 252 -17.33 4.94 -13.18
C SER A 252 -17.95 5.80 -12.09
N TYR A 253 -17.14 6.66 -11.47
CA TYR A 253 -17.58 7.56 -10.40
C TYR A 253 -17.03 8.96 -10.65
N LEU A 254 -17.71 10.00 -10.16
CA LEU A 254 -17.28 11.40 -10.24
C LEU A 254 -17.91 12.21 -9.11
N ALA A 255 -17.12 12.96 -8.35
CA ALA A 255 -17.57 13.94 -7.35
C ALA A 255 -17.17 15.37 -7.74
N TRP A 256 -17.98 16.36 -7.39
CA TRP A 256 -17.72 17.78 -7.61
C TRP A 256 -18.19 18.66 -6.45
N GLY A 257 -17.55 19.81 -6.29
CA GLY A 257 -17.77 20.81 -5.24
C GLY A 257 -17.23 20.40 -3.86
N THR A 258 -17.40 19.14 -3.47
CA THR A 258 -16.86 18.57 -2.23
C THR A 258 -16.52 17.09 -2.40
N ILE A 259 -15.89 16.50 -1.38
CA ILE A 259 -15.68 15.06 -1.26
C ILE A 259 -17.02 14.34 -1.31
N GLY A 260 -17.20 13.44 -2.28
CA GLY A 260 -18.45 12.69 -2.41
C GLY A 260 -18.65 11.68 -1.27
N VAL A 261 -19.90 11.48 -0.86
CA VAL A 261 -20.28 10.58 0.24
C VAL A 261 -19.92 9.12 -0.08
N HIS A 262 -19.86 8.78 -1.35
CA HIS A 262 -19.51 7.45 -1.85
C HIS A 262 -18.04 7.30 -2.26
N ALA A 263 -17.20 8.30 -2.02
CA ALA A 263 -15.80 8.31 -2.47
C ALA A 263 -14.96 7.16 -1.86
N GLU A 264 -15.16 6.84 -0.57
CA GLU A 264 -14.49 5.69 0.09
C GLU A 264 -14.82 4.36 -0.59
N GLU A 265 -16.11 4.14 -0.89
CA GLU A 265 -16.56 2.90 -1.52
C GLU A 265 -16.11 2.87 -3.00
N ALA A 266 -16.08 4.02 -3.69
CA ALA A 266 -15.56 4.15 -5.05
C ALA A 266 -14.07 3.80 -5.17
N VAL A 267 -13.24 4.26 -4.21
CA VAL A 267 -11.82 3.91 -4.11
C VAL A 267 -11.62 2.43 -3.84
N LYS A 268 -12.40 1.86 -2.92
CA LYS A 268 -12.39 0.42 -2.62
C LYS A 268 -12.80 -0.45 -3.81
N HIS A 269 -13.74 0.01 -4.63
CA HIS A 269 -14.11 -0.66 -5.88
C HIS A 269 -13.10 -0.42 -7.01
N GLY A 270 -12.17 0.53 -6.86
CA GLY A 270 -11.10 0.83 -7.81
C GLY A 270 -11.53 1.70 -8.99
N VAL A 271 -12.71 2.34 -8.90
CA VAL A 271 -13.25 3.26 -9.92
C VAL A 271 -12.97 4.73 -9.61
N TRP A 272 -12.32 5.00 -8.48
CA TRP A 272 -11.84 6.30 -8.02
C TRP A 272 -10.45 6.11 -7.37
N GLN A 273 -9.59 7.14 -7.36
CA GLN A 273 -8.22 6.98 -6.85
C GLN A 273 -8.06 7.37 -5.38
N ASP A 274 -8.52 8.56 -5.01
CA ASP A 274 -8.38 9.08 -3.67
C ASP A 274 -9.74 9.51 -3.13
N VAL A 275 -9.99 9.27 -1.85
CA VAL A 275 -11.23 9.68 -1.17
C VAL A 275 -11.34 11.20 -1.15
N PHE A 276 -10.21 11.90 -1.13
CA PHE A 276 -10.15 13.36 -1.16
C PHE A 276 -10.23 13.96 -2.58
N ASP A 277 -10.26 13.13 -3.64
CA ASP A 277 -10.38 13.62 -5.01
C ASP A 277 -11.83 14.02 -5.34
N PHE A 278 -12.01 15.27 -5.79
CA PHE A 278 -13.26 15.79 -6.36
C PHE A 278 -12.97 17.01 -7.25
N LEU A 279 -13.86 17.31 -8.20
CA LEU A 279 -13.76 18.53 -9.00
C LEU A 279 -14.12 19.74 -8.13
N ALA A 280 -13.14 20.54 -7.70
CA ALA A 280 -13.38 21.69 -6.84
C ALA A 280 -14.33 22.72 -7.50
N GLU A 281 -15.21 23.33 -6.70
CA GLU A 281 -15.96 24.50 -7.14
C GLU A 281 -14.95 25.62 -7.42
N ALA A 282 -14.97 26.21 -8.62
CA ALA A 282 -14.11 27.32 -8.96
C ALA A 282 -14.52 28.57 -8.16
N THR A 283 -14.08 28.66 -6.91
CA THR A 283 -13.95 29.92 -6.19
C THR A 283 -12.71 30.59 -6.75
N THR A 284 -12.92 31.71 -7.44
CA THR A 284 -11.92 32.58 -8.05
C THR A 284 -10.60 32.59 -7.27
N ASP A 285 -9.59 31.88 -7.77
CA ASP A 285 -8.18 32.22 -7.57
C ASP A 285 -7.35 31.57 -8.68
N THR A 286 -6.48 32.39 -9.25
CA THR A 286 -5.66 32.12 -10.44
C THR A 286 -4.63 31.02 -10.20
N ILE A 287 -4.52 30.05 -11.10
CA ILE A 287 -3.33 29.22 -11.31
C ILE A 287 -2.66 29.75 -12.60
N ASP A 288 -1.36 30.08 -12.55
CA ASP A 288 -0.57 30.62 -13.68
C ASP A 288 -1.18 31.85 -14.39
N GLY A 289 -1.75 32.79 -13.63
CA GLY A 289 -2.23 34.07 -14.19
C GLY A 289 -3.49 33.96 -15.07
N MET A 290 -4.13 32.78 -15.13
CA MET A 290 -5.36 32.58 -15.89
C MET A 290 -6.61 32.86 -15.03
N GLN A 291 -7.40 33.86 -15.41
CA GLN A 291 -8.73 34.08 -14.81
C GLN A 291 -9.73 33.05 -15.33
N ILE A 292 -10.21 32.17 -14.45
CA ILE A 292 -11.28 31.22 -14.74
C ILE A 292 -12.64 31.95 -14.60
N ARG A 293 -13.45 31.99 -15.67
CA ARG A 293 -14.79 32.63 -15.68
C ARG A 293 -15.91 31.62 -15.41
N GLN A 294 -17.10 32.11 -15.02
CA GLN A 294 -18.34 31.31 -14.98
C GLN A 294 -18.57 30.59 -16.32
N ASN A 295 -19.05 29.33 -16.27
CA ASN A 295 -19.24 28.39 -17.40
C ASN A 295 -17.99 27.61 -17.86
N VAL A 296 -17.32 26.94 -16.93
CA VAL A 296 -16.19 26.03 -17.24
C VAL A 296 -16.67 24.59 -17.22
N PHE A 297 -16.40 23.89 -18.32
CA PHE A 297 -16.73 22.48 -18.50
C PHE A 297 -15.49 21.61 -18.33
N TYR A 298 -15.62 20.37 -17.83
CA TYR A 298 -14.49 19.45 -17.65
C TYR A 298 -14.60 18.24 -18.60
N ARG A 299 -13.50 17.87 -19.28
CA ARG A 299 -13.43 16.65 -20.12
C ARG A 299 -12.19 15.80 -19.79
N TYR A 300 -12.38 14.48 -19.74
CA TYR A 300 -11.30 13.49 -19.52
C TYR A 300 -10.44 13.29 -20.79
N LEU A 301 -9.12 13.41 -20.66
CA LEU A 301 -8.14 13.10 -21.70
C LEU A 301 -7.69 11.64 -21.59
N SER A 302 -8.04 10.80 -22.57
CA SER A 302 -7.52 9.42 -22.64
C SER A 302 -6.07 9.43 -23.12
N LEU A 303 -5.16 8.80 -22.35
CA LEU A 303 -3.80 8.43 -22.73
C LEU A 303 -3.52 6.98 -22.28
N PRO A 304 -2.58 6.26 -22.92
CA PRO A 304 -2.63 4.80 -23.02
C PRO A 304 -2.46 4.03 -21.70
N SER A 305 -3.45 3.16 -21.50
CA SER A 305 -3.57 1.87 -20.79
C SER A 305 -3.04 1.63 -19.37
N ASP A 306 -2.16 2.42 -18.76
CA ASP A 306 -1.41 1.89 -17.61
C ASP A 306 -1.49 2.71 -16.31
N ARG A 307 -2.43 3.66 -16.16
CA ARG A 307 -2.59 4.37 -14.88
C ARG A 307 -4.04 4.54 -14.44
N LYS A 308 -4.28 4.26 -13.15
CA LYS A 308 -5.52 4.56 -12.42
C LYS A 308 -5.85 6.07 -12.48
N PHE A 309 -7.13 6.39 -12.29
CA PHE A 309 -7.82 7.67 -12.54
C PHE A 309 -7.36 8.88 -11.69
N CYS A 310 -6.78 9.95 -12.24
CA CYS A 310 -6.31 11.14 -11.48
C CYS A 310 -6.88 12.48 -12.00
N MET A 311 -7.06 13.49 -11.13
CA MET A 311 -7.50 14.85 -11.50
C MET A 311 -6.68 15.52 -12.60
N LYS A 312 -5.38 15.18 -12.73
CA LYS A 312 -4.47 15.77 -13.72
C LYS A 312 -4.85 15.48 -15.19
N PHE A 313 -5.83 14.61 -15.43
CA PHE A 313 -6.31 14.21 -16.76
C PHE A 313 -7.64 14.87 -17.17
N TRP A 314 -8.18 15.79 -16.37
CA TRP A 314 -9.39 16.53 -16.68
C TRP A 314 -9.06 17.99 -17.01
N THR A 315 -9.44 18.48 -18.19
CA THR A 315 -9.14 19.86 -18.65
C THR A 315 -10.39 20.74 -18.75
N PRO A 316 -10.30 22.02 -18.35
CA PRO A 316 -11.39 22.99 -18.51
C PRO A 316 -11.58 23.42 -19.98
N TYR A 317 -12.83 23.62 -20.43
CA TYR A 317 -13.18 24.25 -21.72
C TYR A 317 -14.37 25.22 -21.56
N SER A 318 -14.70 26.05 -22.57
CA SER A 318 -15.69 27.15 -22.46
C SER A 318 -16.92 27.00 -23.39
N ASP A 319 -17.96 27.81 -23.15
CA ASP A 319 -19.26 27.80 -23.85
C ASP A 319 -19.22 28.39 -25.28
N ARG A 320 -18.05 28.89 -25.68
CA ARG A 320 -17.76 29.29 -27.06
C ARG A 320 -17.25 28.14 -27.93
N ASP A 321 -16.93 26.99 -27.34
CA ASP A 321 -16.54 25.78 -28.05
C ASP A 321 -17.81 25.03 -28.51
N SER A 322 -18.04 24.94 -29.83
CA SER A 322 -19.27 24.34 -30.35
C SER A 322 -19.32 22.82 -30.11
N SER A 323 -20.47 22.33 -29.66
CA SER A 323 -20.71 20.93 -29.29
C SER A 323 -20.75 19.95 -30.48
N SER A 324 -20.55 20.43 -31.71
CA SER A 324 -20.66 19.66 -32.96
C SER A 324 -19.35 19.44 -33.72
N SER A 325 -18.19 19.89 -33.22
CA SER A 325 -16.93 19.56 -33.88
C SER A 325 -16.24 18.35 -33.23
N THR A 326 -16.20 17.23 -33.95
CA THR A 326 -15.25 16.11 -33.72
C THR A 326 -13.81 16.49 -34.08
N LYS A 327 -13.51 17.79 -34.20
CA LYS A 327 -12.21 18.29 -34.66
C LYS A 327 -11.26 18.36 -33.47
N SER A 328 -10.38 17.37 -33.37
CA SER A 328 -9.16 17.48 -32.57
C SER A 328 -8.26 18.53 -33.24
N PHE A 329 -8.00 19.65 -32.57
CA PHE A 329 -6.98 20.58 -33.01
C PHE A 329 -5.60 19.96 -32.75
N PRO A 330 -4.64 20.04 -33.69
CA PRO A 330 -3.25 19.67 -33.40
C PRO A 330 -2.69 20.71 -32.43
N ASN A 331 -2.85 20.47 -31.13
CA ASN A 331 -2.43 21.44 -30.14
C ASN A 331 -0.90 21.43 -30.08
N PRO A 332 -0.22 22.55 -30.38
CA PRO A 332 1.23 22.64 -30.32
C PRO A 332 1.70 22.38 -28.88
N ILE A 333 2.61 21.42 -28.71
CA ILE A 333 3.26 21.16 -27.42
C ILE A 333 4.34 22.23 -27.25
N LYS A 334 4.48 22.81 -26.05
CA LYS A 334 5.55 23.77 -25.74
C LYS A 334 6.91 23.18 -26.19
N VAL A 335 7.63 23.96 -26.97
CA VAL A 335 8.88 23.55 -27.64
C VAL A 335 9.91 23.14 -26.59
N THR A 336 10.58 22.02 -26.84
CA THR A 336 11.69 21.55 -26.01
C THR A 336 12.94 21.60 -26.86
N MET A 337 13.96 22.35 -26.42
CA MET A 337 15.23 22.43 -27.14
C MET A 337 16.07 21.17 -26.91
N ASN A 338 16.84 20.76 -27.92
CA ASN A 338 17.72 19.59 -27.83
C ASN A 338 18.97 19.80 -26.96
N LYS A 339 19.14 20.98 -26.35
CA LYS A 339 20.20 21.30 -25.38
C LYS A 339 19.65 22.19 -24.27
N PRO A 340 20.19 22.10 -23.03
CA PRO A 340 19.82 23.01 -21.94
C PRO A 340 20.06 24.46 -22.39
N ILE A 341 19.19 25.35 -21.91
CA ILE A 341 18.96 26.75 -22.32
C ILE A 341 20.21 27.61 -22.06
N VAL A 342 21.29 27.36 -22.78
CA VAL A 342 22.51 28.17 -22.74
C VAL A 342 23.07 28.26 -24.16
N ARG A 343 22.49 29.17 -24.96
CA ARG A 343 23.09 29.97 -26.05
C ARG A 343 21.99 30.46 -27.00
N ARG A 344 22.12 31.71 -27.47
CA ARG A 344 21.35 32.24 -28.59
C ARG A 344 21.37 31.23 -29.74
N LEU A 345 20.20 30.96 -30.33
CA LEU A 345 20.06 30.13 -31.52
C LEU A 345 20.91 30.73 -32.67
N THR A 346 21.82 29.94 -33.22
CA THR A 346 22.52 30.27 -34.47
C THR A 346 21.81 29.62 -35.65
N GLU A 347 22.04 30.08 -36.89
CA GLU A 347 21.43 29.50 -38.10
C GLU A 347 21.70 27.99 -38.29
N ASN A 348 22.60 27.39 -37.49
CA ASN A 348 22.94 25.98 -37.49
C ASN A 348 22.23 25.17 -36.38
N ASP A 349 21.52 25.82 -35.47
CA ASP A 349 20.85 25.18 -34.34
C ASP A 349 19.39 24.83 -34.68
N SER A 350 19.01 23.57 -34.53
CA SER A 350 17.68 23.08 -34.89
C SER A 350 16.71 23.11 -33.71
N VAL A 351 15.59 23.83 -33.86
CA VAL A 351 14.47 23.87 -32.93
C VAL A 351 13.47 22.77 -33.30
N GLN A 352 13.06 21.97 -32.31
CA GLN A 352 12.10 20.89 -32.51
C GLN A 352 10.68 21.35 -32.21
N PHE A 353 9.81 21.32 -33.23
CA PHE A 353 8.38 21.63 -33.12
C PHE A 353 7.58 20.35 -33.08
N ARG A 354 6.67 20.20 -32.10
CA ARG A 354 5.87 18.99 -31.87
C ARG A 354 4.41 19.31 -31.57
N TRP A 355 3.50 18.46 -32.02
CA TRP A 355 2.07 18.62 -31.78
C TRP A 355 1.43 17.26 -31.50
N MET A 356 0.24 17.28 -30.90
CA MET A 356 -0.50 16.06 -30.66
C MET A 356 -1.01 15.45 -31.99
N PRO A 357 -0.91 14.11 -32.17
CA PRO A 357 -1.49 13.44 -33.33
C PRO A 357 -3.00 13.66 -33.41
N VAL A 358 -3.46 14.01 -34.62
CA VAL A 358 -4.89 14.14 -34.95
C VAL A 358 -5.37 12.84 -35.58
N HIS A 359 -6.44 12.26 -35.05
CA HIS A 359 -7.04 11.02 -35.55
C HIS A 359 -7.43 11.15 -37.04
N ASN A 360 -7.05 10.19 -37.87
CA ASN A 360 -7.21 10.15 -39.34
C ASN A 360 -6.43 11.18 -40.18
N ALA A 361 -5.51 11.95 -39.59
CA ALA A 361 -4.63 12.83 -40.37
C ALA A 361 -3.53 12.03 -41.08
N VAL A 362 -3.46 12.13 -42.41
CA VAL A 362 -2.45 11.42 -43.23
C VAL A 362 -1.16 12.25 -43.39
N GLU A 363 -1.29 13.57 -43.30
CA GLU A 363 -0.21 14.55 -43.34
C GLU A 363 -0.59 15.83 -42.57
N TYR A 364 0.42 16.59 -42.19
CA TYR A 364 0.34 17.85 -41.47
C TYR A 364 1.09 18.93 -42.22
N LYS A 365 0.55 20.16 -42.22
CA LYS A 365 1.26 21.35 -42.70
C LYS A 365 1.63 22.23 -41.52
N VAL A 366 2.90 22.60 -41.42
CA VAL A 366 3.44 23.42 -40.33
C VAL A 366 3.93 24.73 -40.90
N ILE A 367 3.39 25.85 -40.41
CA ILE A 367 3.80 27.21 -40.80
C ILE A 367 4.46 27.88 -39.60
N ILE A 368 5.69 28.35 -39.74
CA ILE A 368 6.47 29.07 -38.72
C ILE A 368 6.69 30.49 -39.23
N GLN A 369 6.40 31.49 -38.39
CA GLN A 369 6.47 32.90 -38.72
C GLN A 369 7.33 33.65 -37.69
N ASP A 370 8.07 34.67 -38.11
CA ASP A 370 8.78 35.57 -37.19
C ASP A 370 7.81 36.55 -36.48
N SER A 371 8.37 37.40 -35.61
CA SER A 371 7.63 38.46 -34.90
C SER A 371 6.98 39.50 -35.82
N LEU A 372 7.44 39.62 -37.07
CA LEU A 372 6.87 40.47 -38.11
C LEU A 372 5.85 39.73 -38.99
N LYS A 373 5.52 38.48 -38.65
CA LYS A 373 4.62 37.57 -39.35
C LYS A 373 5.11 37.10 -40.73
N ASN A 374 6.39 37.27 -41.06
CA ASN A 374 6.97 36.68 -42.27
C ASN A 374 7.07 35.16 -42.10
N THR A 375 6.70 34.39 -43.13
CA THR A 375 6.78 32.92 -43.07
C THR A 375 8.22 32.46 -43.26
N ILE A 376 8.78 31.81 -42.25
CA ILE A 376 10.17 31.31 -42.22
C ILE A 376 10.23 29.78 -42.39
N GLY A 377 9.19 29.07 -41.98
CA GLY A 377 9.03 27.63 -42.23
C GLY A 377 7.65 27.33 -42.79
N ASN A 378 7.57 26.51 -43.85
CA ASN A 378 6.31 26.00 -44.40
C ASN A 378 6.54 24.55 -44.85
N ILE A 379 6.23 23.60 -43.98
CA ILE A 379 6.68 22.21 -44.09
C ILE A 379 5.47 21.29 -44.07
N ILE A 380 5.42 20.35 -45.01
CA ILE A 380 4.44 19.26 -44.99
C ILE A 380 5.15 17.99 -44.49
N THR A 381 4.57 17.34 -43.49
CA THR A 381 5.15 16.14 -42.88
C THR A 381 4.07 15.15 -42.47
N LYS A 382 4.40 13.86 -42.47
CA LYS A 382 3.54 12.80 -41.92
C LYS A 382 3.81 12.54 -40.44
N ASN A 383 4.92 13.06 -39.92
CA ASN A 383 5.31 12.94 -38.52
C ASN A 383 4.65 14.05 -37.70
N THR A 384 4.37 13.79 -36.42
CA THR A 384 3.86 14.81 -35.47
C THR A 384 4.95 15.72 -34.91
N GLN A 385 6.09 15.77 -35.59
CA GLN A 385 7.24 16.58 -35.22
C GLN A 385 8.05 17.00 -36.45
N ILE A 386 8.69 18.17 -36.36
CA ILE A 386 9.71 18.67 -37.29
C ILE A 386 10.85 19.32 -36.52
N ASN A 387 12.04 19.34 -37.12
CA ASN A 387 13.15 20.15 -36.65
C ASN A 387 13.41 21.23 -37.69
N LEU A 388 13.54 22.49 -37.29
CA LEU A 388 13.89 23.61 -38.18
C LEU A 388 15.02 24.42 -37.57
N ALA A 389 16.03 24.74 -38.36
CA ALA A 389 17.10 25.63 -37.95
C ALA A 389 16.60 27.08 -37.94
N LEU A 390 16.75 27.76 -36.79
CA LEU A 390 16.27 29.12 -36.58
C LEU A 390 17.37 29.95 -35.93
N SER A 391 17.42 31.25 -36.23
CA SER A 391 18.25 32.21 -35.50
C SER A 391 17.56 32.68 -34.21
N ASP A 392 18.26 33.44 -33.38
CA ASP A 392 17.67 34.10 -32.20
C ASP A 392 16.52 35.04 -32.61
N GLY A 393 15.36 34.92 -31.95
CA GLY A 393 14.18 35.69 -32.29
C GLY A 393 12.88 35.15 -31.69
N VAL A 394 11.82 35.96 -31.78
CA VAL A 394 10.46 35.54 -31.41
C VAL A 394 9.78 34.96 -32.63
N TYR A 395 9.30 33.73 -32.50
CA TYR A 395 8.61 33.00 -33.55
C TYR A 395 7.25 32.54 -33.08
N SER A 396 6.29 32.55 -34.00
CA SER A 396 4.97 31.94 -33.84
C SER A 396 4.83 30.81 -34.85
N TRP A 397 4.03 29.80 -34.54
CA TRP A 397 3.84 28.69 -35.48
C TRP A 397 2.44 28.12 -35.42
N LYS A 398 2.04 27.46 -36.51
CA LYS A 398 0.70 26.92 -36.77
C LYS A 398 0.82 25.53 -37.40
N VAL A 399 -0.09 24.64 -37.03
CA VAL A 399 -0.17 23.28 -37.60
C VAL A 399 -1.57 23.03 -38.14
N TYR A 400 -1.64 22.43 -39.32
CA TYR A 400 -2.87 22.03 -40.00
C TYR A 400 -2.86 20.51 -40.25
N SER A 401 -4.03 19.87 -40.24
CA SER A 401 -4.23 18.44 -40.56
C SER A 401 -5.42 18.25 -41.51
N GLY A 402 -5.34 17.36 -42.52
CA GLY A 402 -6.48 17.06 -43.41
C GLY A 402 -6.17 16.29 -44.70
N MET A 403 -7.23 15.79 -45.38
CA MET A 403 -7.18 15.02 -46.65
C MET A 403 -7.43 15.85 -47.92
N GLN A 404 -7.86 17.10 -47.80
CA GLN A 404 -7.95 18.08 -48.89
C GLN A 404 -7.44 19.41 -48.37
N MET A 405 -6.34 19.90 -48.94
CA MET A 405 -5.78 21.21 -48.66
C MET A 405 -6.33 22.21 -49.68
N ASP A 406 -7.39 22.92 -49.32
CA ASP A 406 -7.85 24.12 -50.01
C ASP A 406 -7.86 25.33 -49.07
N GLU A 407 -7.56 26.48 -49.66
CA GLU A 407 -7.10 27.73 -49.03
C GLU A 407 -8.14 28.42 -48.10
N ASN A 408 -9.26 27.75 -47.82
CA ASN A 408 -10.37 28.23 -46.98
C ASN A 408 -10.74 27.28 -45.82
N GLY A 409 -10.02 26.19 -45.59
CA GLY A 409 -10.25 25.31 -44.43
C GLY A 409 -9.56 25.81 -43.16
N VAL A 410 -10.28 26.52 -42.28
CA VAL A 410 -9.68 27.01 -41.02
C VAL A 410 -10.35 26.41 -39.80
N ALA A 411 -9.65 25.46 -39.16
CA ALA A 411 -9.68 25.27 -37.72
C ALA A 411 -8.44 26.01 -37.17
N TYR A 412 -8.68 27.02 -36.33
CA TYR A 412 -7.65 27.86 -35.71
C TYR A 412 -6.94 27.11 -34.57
N SER A 413 -5.61 27.21 -34.49
CA SER A 413 -4.87 27.05 -33.22
C SER A 413 -4.50 28.45 -32.71
N GLU A 414 -4.54 28.67 -31.39
CA GLU A 414 -3.94 29.85 -30.78
C GLU A 414 -2.43 29.91 -31.06
N GLU A 415 -1.88 31.13 -31.11
CA GLU A 415 -0.44 31.35 -31.30
C GLU A 415 0.32 30.74 -30.12
N GLY A 416 1.09 29.67 -30.36
CA GLY A 416 2.07 29.22 -29.39
C GLY A 416 3.19 30.24 -29.31
N GLU A 417 3.25 31.02 -28.23
CA GLU A 417 4.44 31.81 -27.91
C GLU A 417 5.54 30.89 -27.36
N ILE A 418 6.74 30.98 -27.93
CA ILE A 418 7.94 30.38 -27.36
C ILE A 418 8.39 31.28 -26.22
N VAL A 419 7.82 31.09 -25.03
CA VAL A 419 8.32 31.74 -23.82
C VAL A 419 8.35 30.73 -22.69
N GLU A 420 9.47 30.02 -22.57
CA GLU A 420 9.92 29.52 -21.28
C GLU A 420 10.90 30.58 -20.76
N TYR A 421 10.46 31.43 -19.83
CA TYR A 421 11.36 32.37 -19.17
C TYR A 421 12.30 31.56 -18.28
N ASP A 422 13.59 31.49 -18.62
CA ASP A 422 14.60 31.21 -17.61
C ASP A 422 14.59 32.39 -16.63
N PHE A 423 13.98 32.18 -15.46
CA PHE A 423 13.85 33.19 -14.42
C PHE A 423 15.22 33.77 -14.03
N VAL A 424 16.30 32.98 -14.10
CA VAL A 424 17.66 33.39 -13.74
C VAL A 424 18.24 34.34 -14.77
N THR A 425 18.23 33.94 -16.04
CA THR A 425 18.69 34.78 -17.15
C THR A 425 17.84 36.04 -17.28
N THR A 426 16.52 35.93 -17.09
CA THR A 426 15.61 37.08 -17.11
C THR A 426 15.91 38.05 -15.97
N HIS A 427 16.17 37.52 -14.77
CA HIS A 427 16.58 38.32 -13.61
C HIS A 427 17.92 39.02 -13.83
N LEU A 428 18.92 38.32 -14.35
CA LEU A 428 20.24 38.86 -14.69
C LEU A 428 20.15 39.97 -15.75
N ILE A 429 19.40 39.75 -16.82
CA ILE A 429 19.16 40.75 -17.87
C ILE A 429 18.41 41.96 -17.29
N SER A 430 17.43 41.75 -16.41
CA SER A 430 16.70 42.84 -15.75
C SER A 430 17.61 43.71 -14.85
N GLN A 431 18.73 43.16 -14.39
CA GLN A 431 19.78 43.86 -13.63
C GLN A 431 20.88 44.45 -14.53
N GLY A 432 20.73 44.37 -15.85
CA GLY A 432 21.69 44.90 -16.83
C GLY A 432 22.99 44.11 -16.93
N ILE A 433 23.02 42.85 -16.47
CA ILE A 433 24.21 42.00 -16.49
C ILE A 433 24.40 41.41 -17.89
N ASP A 434 25.63 41.44 -18.39
CA ASP A 434 25.96 40.91 -19.71
C ASP A 434 26.04 39.37 -19.70
N THR A 435 24.91 38.73 -20.03
CA THR A 435 24.79 37.27 -20.09
C THR A 435 25.56 36.62 -21.24
N ARG A 436 26.23 37.40 -22.11
CA ARG A 436 27.18 36.84 -23.11
C ARG A 436 28.47 36.36 -22.44
N ILE A 437 28.80 36.90 -21.28
CA ILE A 437 29.91 36.46 -20.45
C ILE A 437 29.30 35.52 -19.41
N TRP A 438 29.43 34.21 -19.62
CA TRP A 438 28.80 33.19 -18.78
C TRP A 438 29.70 31.96 -18.65
N LYS A 439 29.78 31.42 -17.44
CA LYS A 439 30.36 30.09 -17.22
C LYS A 439 29.69 29.41 -16.04
N GLU A 440 29.40 28.12 -16.20
CA GLU A 440 28.85 27.26 -15.17
C GLU A 440 29.52 25.88 -15.21
N LEU A 441 29.54 25.22 -14.06
CA LEU A 441 29.97 23.84 -13.90
C LEU A 441 28.75 22.93 -13.73
N PRO A 442 28.80 21.68 -14.24
CA PRO A 442 27.67 20.77 -14.12
C PRO A 442 27.50 20.35 -12.66
N VAL A 443 26.34 20.67 -12.08
CA VAL A 443 26.02 20.34 -10.68
C VAL A 443 24.71 19.56 -10.62
N GLU A 444 24.65 18.57 -9.72
CA GLU A 444 23.47 17.73 -9.54
C GLU A 444 22.32 18.48 -8.84
N THR A 445 21.09 18.04 -9.07
CA THR A 445 19.90 18.56 -8.38
C THR A 445 19.53 17.61 -7.25
N ILE A 446 19.98 17.92 -6.03
CA ILE A 446 19.82 17.07 -4.85
C ILE A 446 18.93 17.75 -3.79
N LYS A 447 17.80 17.13 -3.44
CA LYS A 447 16.91 17.67 -2.40
C LYS A 447 17.40 17.32 -0.99
N ALA A 448 17.16 18.19 0.00
CA ALA A 448 17.34 17.84 1.41
C ALA A 448 16.45 16.66 1.80
N ARG A 449 17.05 15.56 2.28
CA ARG A 449 16.32 14.34 2.64
C ARG A 449 17.13 13.40 3.53
N LYS A 450 16.45 12.46 4.18
CA LYS A 450 17.02 11.19 4.65
C LYS A 450 17.14 10.23 3.48
N ASP A 451 18.33 9.71 3.22
CA ASP A 451 18.63 8.94 2.03
C ASP A 451 19.16 7.52 2.28
N THR A 452 19.36 7.14 3.55
CA THR A 452 19.74 5.78 3.98
C THR A 452 18.68 5.12 4.86
N ARG A 453 18.96 3.93 5.39
CA ARG A 453 18.16 3.25 6.43
C ARG A 453 18.65 3.52 7.87
N LEU A 454 19.62 4.40 8.07
CA LEU A 454 20.07 4.79 9.42
C LEU A 454 18.89 5.30 10.26
N LEU A 455 18.82 4.90 11.53
CA LEU A 455 17.69 5.16 12.41
C LEU A 455 17.64 6.63 12.83
N ASN A 456 16.53 7.32 12.54
CA ASN A 456 16.31 8.68 13.01
C ASN A 456 15.45 8.70 14.29
N LEU A 457 16.11 8.58 15.44
CA LEU A 457 15.47 8.68 16.76
C LEU A 457 14.98 10.11 17.11
N GLY A 458 15.36 11.11 16.31
CA GLY A 458 14.99 12.52 16.49
C GLY A 458 13.50 12.85 16.23
N TYR A 459 12.72 11.92 15.68
CA TYR A 459 11.28 12.07 15.51
C TYR A 459 10.44 11.74 16.77
N PHE A 460 11.05 11.16 17.81
CA PHE A 460 10.41 10.88 19.10
C PHE A 460 9.07 10.12 18.98
N HIS A 461 7.95 10.71 19.39
CA HIS A 461 6.64 10.05 19.33
C HIS A 461 6.11 9.84 17.90
N LYS A 462 6.75 10.41 16.88
CA LYS A 462 6.34 10.29 15.48
C LYS A 462 7.22 9.36 14.63
N LEU A 463 8.09 8.54 15.24
CA LEU A 463 9.04 7.68 14.51
C LEU A 463 8.42 6.89 13.34
N LYS A 464 7.28 6.24 13.57
CA LYS A 464 6.56 5.49 12.51
C LYS A 464 5.93 6.39 11.46
N GLU A 465 5.32 7.50 11.88
CA GLU A 465 4.70 8.47 10.96
C GLU A 465 5.75 9.14 10.06
N GLN A 466 6.99 9.24 10.54
CA GLN A 466 8.09 9.94 9.87
C GLN A 466 9.12 9.02 9.22
N GLY A 467 8.87 7.70 9.18
CA GLY A 467 9.75 6.77 8.48
C GLY A 467 11.16 6.71 9.06
N TRP A 468 11.28 6.65 10.40
CA TRP A 468 12.57 6.68 11.10
C TRP A 468 13.62 5.67 10.60
N ASP A 469 13.20 4.54 10.02
CA ASP A 469 14.02 3.42 9.56
C ASP A 469 13.99 3.20 8.04
N VAL A 470 13.46 4.16 7.27
CA VAL A 470 13.38 4.07 5.80
C VAL A 470 14.07 5.25 5.11
N SER A 471 14.32 5.13 3.81
CA SER A 471 14.87 6.19 2.95
C SER A 471 13.73 7.02 2.35
N HIS A 472 13.91 8.34 2.25
CA HIS A 472 12.87 9.29 1.81
C HIS A 472 13.02 9.77 0.37
N VAL A 473 13.90 9.15 -0.43
CA VAL A 473 14.25 9.59 -1.81
C VAL A 473 13.03 9.81 -2.74
N ASP A 474 11.92 9.09 -2.54
CA ASP A 474 10.70 9.19 -3.36
C ASP A 474 9.51 9.89 -2.67
N SER A 475 9.68 10.42 -1.45
CA SER A 475 8.57 10.84 -0.57
C SER A 475 8.38 12.36 -0.49
N LEU A 476 7.54 12.92 -1.37
CA LEU A 476 7.29 14.38 -1.42
C LEU A 476 6.72 15.01 -0.13
N TRP A 477 6.09 14.22 0.74
CA TRP A 477 5.41 14.73 1.94
C TRP A 477 6.31 14.73 3.19
N MET A 478 7.30 13.83 3.26
CA MET A 478 8.25 13.73 4.38
C MET A 478 9.37 14.78 4.29
N ASP A 479 9.68 15.23 3.07
CA ASP A 479 10.75 16.20 2.80
C ASP A 479 10.65 17.52 3.58
N SER A 480 9.42 17.97 3.92
CA SER A 480 9.21 19.25 4.62
C SER A 480 9.75 19.28 6.05
N LEU A 481 10.04 18.12 6.64
CA LEU A 481 10.59 17.99 7.99
C LEU A 481 12.11 17.84 7.99
N GLU A 482 12.74 17.79 6.82
CA GLU A 482 14.19 17.58 6.62
C GLU A 482 14.85 18.79 5.95
N ASP A 483 14.11 19.89 5.83
CA ASP A 483 14.45 21.14 5.13
C ASP A 483 15.62 21.91 5.75
N ARG A 484 16.12 21.53 6.94
CA ARG A 484 17.26 22.17 7.64
C ARG A 484 18.64 21.56 7.31
N ARG A 485 18.74 20.79 6.24
CA ARG A 485 19.98 20.07 5.82
C ARG A 485 20.81 20.81 4.76
N CYS A 486 20.65 22.12 4.58
CA CYS A 486 21.36 22.89 3.52
C CYS A 486 22.88 22.66 3.48
N TRP A 487 23.51 22.55 4.64
CA TRP A 487 24.94 22.27 4.81
C TRP A 487 25.32 20.84 4.38
N ALA A 488 24.46 19.85 4.65
CA ALA A 488 24.68 18.47 4.23
C ALA A 488 24.49 18.32 2.72
N VAL A 489 23.44 18.95 2.16
CA VAL A 489 23.18 18.98 0.71
C VAL A 489 24.34 19.64 -0.04
N ALA A 490 24.87 20.76 0.46
CA ALA A 490 26.01 21.44 -0.15
C ALA A 490 27.30 20.60 -0.08
N ALA A 491 27.53 19.90 1.03
CA ALA A 491 28.68 19.00 1.18
C ALA A 491 28.57 17.74 0.31
N GLU A 492 27.38 17.15 0.19
CA GLU A 492 27.06 16.04 -0.71
C GLU A 492 27.32 16.44 -2.17
N LEU A 493 26.85 17.61 -2.60
CA LEU A 493 27.10 18.08 -3.97
C LEU A 493 28.57 18.31 -4.24
N MET A 494 29.32 18.91 -3.30
CA MET A 494 30.77 19.04 -3.42
C MET A 494 31.43 17.67 -3.58
N ASN A 495 31.02 16.67 -2.79
CA ASN A 495 31.51 15.31 -2.88
C ASN A 495 31.21 14.66 -4.24
N HIS A 496 29.94 14.67 -4.69
CA HIS A 496 29.53 14.08 -5.97
C HIS A 496 30.24 14.74 -7.16
N PHE A 497 30.40 16.07 -7.13
CA PHE A 497 31.11 16.80 -8.17
C PHE A 497 32.57 16.33 -8.33
N TYR A 498 33.22 15.94 -7.23
CA TYR A 498 34.58 15.39 -7.22
C TYR A 498 34.63 13.86 -7.28
N GLY A 499 33.54 13.20 -7.66
CA GLY A 499 33.48 11.77 -7.98
C GLY A 499 33.16 10.85 -6.79
N GLY A 500 32.69 11.40 -5.67
CA GLY A 500 32.19 10.61 -4.55
C GLY A 500 30.71 10.23 -4.70
N ASN A 501 30.20 9.49 -3.71
CA ASN A 501 28.80 9.02 -3.66
C ASN A 501 28.25 9.04 -2.21
N ILE A 502 28.77 9.94 -1.36
CA ILE A 502 28.41 9.98 0.05
C ILE A 502 26.94 10.36 0.26
N THR A 503 26.29 9.81 1.27
CA THR A 503 24.88 10.14 1.58
C THR A 503 24.73 11.32 2.54
N GLN A 504 23.58 12.00 2.54
CA GLN A 504 23.28 13.06 3.51
C GLN A 504 23.25 12.52 4.93
N ASP A 505 22.70 11.33 5.15
CA ASP A 505 22.65 10.75 6.49
C ASP A 505 24.04 10.47 7.06
N GLU A 506 24.99 10.01 6.24
CA GLU A 506 26.39 9.85 6.66
C GLU A 506 27.06 11.19 6.99
N ILE A 507 26.84 12.23 6.19
CA ILE A 507 27.34 13.59 6.48
C ILE A 507 26.75 14.11 7.79
N VAL A 508 25.44 13.93 7.98
CA VAL A 508 24.73 14.33 9.19
C VAL A 508 25.27 13.59 10.40
N PHE A 509 25.44 12.27 10.28
CA PHE A 509 26.02 11.44 11.32
C PHE A 509 27.43 11.90 11.70
N ALA A 510 28.35 12.00 10.75
CA ALA A 510 29.73 12.40 11.04
C ALA A 510 29.85 13.80 11.66
N THR A 511 28.88 14.68 11.38
CA THR A 511 28.95 16.08 11.82
C THR A 511 28.30 16.32 13.18
N GLN A 512 27.19 15.64 13.44
CA GLN A 512 26.33 15.89 14.59
C GLN A 512 26.43 14.79 15.65
N PHE A 513 26.81 13.54 15.29
CA PHE A 513 26.89 12.42 16.23
C PHE A 513 27.77 12.74 17.44
N ASN A 514 27.29 12.34 18.62
CA ASN A 514 27.95 12.58 19.88
C ASN A 514 27.91 11.30 20.71
N ASP A 515 29.09 10.71 20.95
CA ASP A 515 29.23 9.48 21.75
C ASP A 515 28.66 9.60 23.17
N SER A 516 28.54 10.81 23.71
CA SER A 516 27.95 11.04 25.03
C SER A 516 26.42 11.06 25.03
N ASP A 517 25.77 11.12 23.86
CA ASP A 517 24.32 11.10 23.68
C ASP A 517 23.93 10.39 22.36
N PRO A 518 24.27 9.10 22.23
CA PRO A 518 24.14 8.36 20.97
C PRO A 518 22.68 8.09 20.60
N LEU A 519 21.74 8.17 21.55
CA LEU A 519 20.32 7.92 21.30
C LEU A 519 19.62 9.09 20.61
N ILE A 520 20.03 10.33 20.88
CA ILE A 520 19.41 11.53 20.28
C ILE A 520 20.18 12.05 19.09
N SER A 521 21.50 11.96 19.15
CA SER A 521 22.38 12.39 18.09
C SER A 521 22.46 11.32 16.98
N PRO A 522 22.48 11.65 15.68
CA PRO A 522 22.70 12.98 15.08
C PRO A 522 21.43 13.72 14.63
N PHE A 523 20.30 13.06 14.41
CA PHE A 523 19.22 13.57 13.56
C PHE A 523 18.18 14.48 14.22
N VAL A 524 18.58 15.28 15.21
CA VAL A 524 17.68 16.33 15.73
C VAL A 524 17.56 17.42 14.67
N ASN A 525 16.33 17.77 14.25
CA ASN A 525 16.00 18.77 13.21
C ASN A 525 16.46 20.22 13.54
N ASN A 526 17.75 20.41 13.71
CA ASN A 526 18.42 21.69 13.94
C ASN A 526 19.33 21.97 12.74
N GLY A 527 19.36 23.23 12.30
CA GLY A 527 20.36 23.66 11.32
C GLY A 527 21.78 23.51 11.87
N ALA A 528 22.78 23.56 10.99
CA ALA A 528 24.18 23.54 11.40
C ALA A 528 24.70 24.94 11.75
N THR A 529 25.59 25.01 12.75
CA THR A 529 26.45 26.18 12.93
C THR A 529 27.54 26.23 11.85
N SER A 530 28.25 27.35 11.74
CA SER A 530 29.36 27.49 10.79
C SER A 530 30.47 26.43 11.00
N GLU A 531 30.71 26.03 12.25
CA GLU A 531 31.68 24.99 12.61
C GLU A 531 31.19 23.59 12.24
N ALA A 532 29.89 23.33 12.32
CA ALA A 532 29.31 22.06 11.86
C ALA A 532 29.35 21.97 10.33
N ALA A 533 29.06 23.07 9.62
CA ALA A 533 29.21 23.14 8.17
C ALA A 533 30.67 22.92 7.72
N ASP A 534 31.66 23.44 8.44
CA ASP A 534 33.10 23.18 8.21
C ASP A 534 33.43 21.69 8.34
N ARG A 535 32.99 21.04 9.43
CA ARG A 535 33.19 19.60 9.64
C ARG A 535 32.55 18.76 8.56
N ALA A 536 31.33 19.10 8.15
CA ALA A 536 30.60 18.39 7.10
C ALA A 536 31.35 18.44 5.76
N LEU A 537 31.83 19.62 5.37
CA LEU A 537 32.59 19.79 4.13
C LEU A 537 33.91 19.00 4.15
N LYS A 538 34.68 19.10 5.24
CA LYS A 538 35.94 18.36 5.40
C LYS A 538 35.74 16.85 5.40
N PHE A 539 34.69 16.37 6.07
CA PHE A 539 34.32 14.96 6.08
C PHE A 539 33.98 14.46 4.68
N ALA A 540 33.10 15.18 3.97
CA ALA A 540 32.65 14.82 2.63
C ALA A 540 33.80 14.84 1.61
N LEU A 541 34.70 15.82 1.68
CA LEU A 541 35.86 15.90 0.80
C LEU A 541 37.04 15.03 1.25
N ASN A 542 36.96 14.42 2.44
CA ASN A 542 38.04 13.66 3.06
C ASN A 542 39.38 14.44 3.15
N THR A 543 39.32 15.72 3.52
CA THR A 543 40.49 16.60 3.58
C THR A 543 40.32 17.74 4.58
N ASP A 544 41.43 18.16 5.20
CA ASP A 544 41.52 19.38 6.02
C ASP A 544 42.03 20.60 5.22
N GLU A 545 42.41 20.40 3.94
CA GLU A 545 43.02 21.42 3.06
C GLU A 545 41.98 22.38 2.42
N VAL A 546 40.96 22.77 3.17
CA VAL A 546 39.99 23.80 2.75
C VAL A 546 40.25 25.09 3.51
N ILE A 547 40.36 26.21 2.80
CA ILE A 547 40.65 27.51 3.41
C ILE A 547 39.38 28.33 3.49
N ARG A 548 39.00 28.71 4.71
CA ARG A 548 37.90 29.62 5.01
C ARG A 548 38.34 31.07 4.85
N TYR A 549 37.53 31.86 4.17
CA TYR A 549 37.66 33.30 4.05
C TYR A 549 36.39 33.98 4.57
N GLU A 550 36.54 35.05 5.35
CA GLU A 550 35.41 35.86 5.81
C GLU A 550 35.00 36.89 4.76
N GLY A 551 33.71 37.23 4.76
CA GLY A 551 33.09 38.15 3.82
C GLY A 551 32.72 37.50 2.48
N SER A 552 32.35 38.33 1.51
CA SER A 552 31.92 37.88 0.18
C SER A 552 33.10 37.74 -0.79
N PRO A 553 33.15 36.68 -1.62
CA PRO A 553 34.20 36.52 -2.61
C PRO A 553 34.09 37.57 -3.73
N SER A 554 35.23 38.04 -4.24
CA SER A 554 35.26 38.98 -5.36
C SER A 554 34.91 38.28 -6.68
N TYR A 555 34.47 39.05 -7.69
CA TYR A 555 34.29 38.55 -9.06
C TYR A 555 35.54 37.81 -9.57
N GLN A 556 36.72 38.38 -9.36
CA GLN A 556 37.98 37.79 -9.82
C GLN A 556 38.28 36.46 -9.12
N THR A 557 37.94 36.35 -7.84
CA THR A 557 38.05 35.10 -7.07
C THR A 557 37.13 34.03 -7.66
N VAL A 558 35.84 34.34 -7.81
CA VAL A 558 34.85 33.38 -8.35
C VAL A 558 35.22 32.96 -9.76
N LYS A 559 35.53 33.92 -10.63
CA LYS A 559 35.94 33.66 -12.01
C LYS A 559 37.14 32.72 -12.07
N LYS A 560 38.18 32.96 -11.26
CA LYS A 560 39.39 32.12 -11.23
C LYS A 560 39.10 30.67 -10.87
N GLU A 561 38.32 30.42 -9.81
CA GLU A 561 38.02 29.04 -9.37
C GLU A 561 37.08 28.31 -10.34
N ILE A 562 35.99 28.96 -10.76
CA ILE A 562 35.07 28.39 -11.75
C ILE A 562 35.82 28.12 -13.06
N ASP A 563 36.76 28.98 -13.44
CA ASP A 563 37.57 28.76 -14.63
C ASP A 563 38.47 27.54 -14.53
N ALA A 564 38.99 27.28 -13.33
CA ALA A 564 39.78 26.10 -13.00
C ALA A 564 38.94 24.83 -12.77
N GLY A 565 37.62 24.89 -12.96
CA GLY A 565 36.72 23.75 -12.75
C GLY A 565 36.46 23.45 -11.28
N LYS A 566 36.56 24.45 -10.40
CA LYS A 566 36.38 24.29 -8.95
C LYS A 566 35.11 25.00 -8.48
N LEU A 567 34.30 24.30 -7.68
CA LEU A 567 33.14 24.87 -7.00
C LEU A 567 33.56 25.70 -5.78
N ILE A 568 32.68 26.59 -5.31
CA ILE A 568 32.93 27.41 -4.11
C ILE A 568 31.79 27.19 -3.13
N TYR A 569 32.14 26.74 -1.93
CA TYR A 569 31.20 26.55 -0.82
C TYR A 569 31.00 27.88 -0.08
N VAL A 570 29.76 28.34 0.08
CA VAL A 570 29.45 29.67 0.65
C VAL A 570 28.38 29.60 1.74
N GLY A 571 28.50 30.45 2.75
CA GLY A 571 27.54 30.58 3.84
C GLY A 571 26.92 31.97 3.96
N VAL A 572 25.62 32.00 4.27
CA VAL A 572 24.84 33.17 4.70
C VAL A 572 24.08 32.77 5.96
N HIS A 573 23.89 33.63 6.96
CA HIS A 573 23.15 33.37 8.21
C HIS A 573 22.26 32.09 8.24
N GLU A 574 22.69 31.04 8.95
CA GLU A 574 22.02 29.73 9.09
C GLU A 574 21.74 28.94 7.78
N HIS A 575 22.34 29.32 6.64
CA HIS A 575 22.15 28.67 5.34
C HIS A 575 23.45 28.53 4.53
N ILE A 576 23.62 27.38 3.86
CA ILE A 576 24.79 27.06 3.05
C ILE A 576 24.36 26.85 1.59
N MET A 577 25.17 27.33 0.64
CA MET A 577 24.96 27.19 -0.80
C MET A 577 26.28 26.90 -1.51
N ILE A 578 26.20 26.60 -2.82
CA ILE A 578 27.37 26.46 -3.69
C ILE A 578 27.30 27.52 -4.80
N ILE A 579 28.40 28.23 -5.02
CA ILE A 579 28.61 28.97 -6.27
C ILE A 579 29.21 28.00 -7.30
N TYR A 580 28.48 27.79 -8.39
CA TYR A 580 28.89 26.88 -9.47
C TYR A 580 29.12 27.61 -10.80
N GLY A 581 28.89 28.92 -10.85
CA GLY A 581 29.10 29.72 -12.04
C GLY A 581 28.96 31.22 -11.84
N TYR A 582 29.17 31.96 -12.92
CA TYR A 582 29.03 33.42 -12.96
C TYR A 582 28.50 33.90 -14.31
N ALA A 583 27.89 35.08 -14.30
CA ALA A 583 27.48 35.84 -15.47
C ALA A 583 27.98 37.30 -15.38
N GLY A 584 28.30 37.94 -16.50
CA GLY A 584 28.79 39.31 -16.57
C GLY A 584 30.29 39.50 -16.33
N ASP A 585 30.71 40.75 -16.28
CA ASP A 585 32.10 41.18 -16.11
C ASP A 585 32.36 41.85 -14.76
N GLU A 586 33.61 42.26 -14.50
CA GLU A 586 33.99 42.89 -13.24
C GLU A 586 33.25 44.19 -12.89
N ASN A 587 32.60 44.84 -13.87
CA ASN A 587 31.81 46.05 -13.67
C ASN A 587 30.34 45.73 -13.34
N ASN A 588 29.79 44.67 -13.91
CA ASN A 588 28.43 44.21 -13.62
C ASN A 588 28.29 42.69 -13.80
N TYR A 589 28.14 41.97 -12.70
CA TYR A 589 28.11 40.51 -12.66
C TYR A 589 27.03 39.97 -11.72
N GLY A 590 26.71 38.69 -11.90
CA GLY A 590 25.95 37.89 -10.94
C GLY A 590 26.57 36.51 -10.76
N PHE A 591 26.53 35.97 -9.54
CA PHE A 591 26.95 34.59 -9.26
C PHE A 591 25.77 33.64 -9.36
N LEU A 592 26.02 32.43 -9.86
CA LEU A 592 25.04 31.36 -9.97
C LEU A 592 25.13 30.46 -8.74
N TYR A 593 24.03 30.38 -7.99
CA TYR A 593 23.95 29.62 -6.74
C TYR A 593 23.10 28.35 -6.93
N ALA A 594 23.59 27.22 -6.42
CA ALA A 594 22.84 25.99 -6.25
C ALA A 594 22.25 25.91 -4.83
N PHE A 595 21.07 25.29 -4.70
CA PHE A 595 20.33 25.07 -3.44
C PHE A 595 19.90 26.34 -2.69
N GLY A 596 19.19 27.24 -3.38
CA GLY A 596 18.60 28.42 -2.75
C GLY A 596 17.46 28.11 -1.77
N ASP A 597 16.80 26.95 -1.88
CA ASP A 597 15.52 26.65 -1.20
C ASP A 597 15.41 25.23 -0.59
N ASN A 598 16.51 24.46 -0.57
CA ASN A 598 16.58 23.06 -0.09
C ASN A 598 15.65 22.06 -0.80
N ASN A 599 14.94 22.45 -1.86
CA ASN A 599 13.89 21.65 -2.48
C ASN A 599 14.34 20.89 -3.74
N GLY A 600 15.63 20.93 -4.09
CA GLY A 600 16.18 20.21 -5.26
C GLY A 600 15.63 20.68 -6.61
N VAL A 601 14.80 21.73 -6.61
CA VAL A 601 14.34 22.39 -7.84
C VAL A 601 15.53 23.13 -8.43
N LYS A 602 15.61 23.24 -9.77
CA LYS A 602 16.51 24.19 -10.44
C LYS A 602 16.06 25.63 -10.18
N SER A 603 15.85 26.01 -8.92
CA SER A 603 15.69 27.39 -8.44
C SER A 603 17.07 28.06 -8.36
N ASN A 604 17.85 27.88 -9.43
CA ASN A 604 19.10 28.57 -9.62
C ASN A 604 18.81 30.05 -9.36
N SER A 605 19.56 30.64 -8.45
CA SER A 605 19.38 32.05 -8.14
C SER A 605 20.61 32.78 -8.61
N ALA A 606 20.41 33.96 -9.20
CA ALA A 606 21.51 34.83 -9.58
C ALA A 606 21.43 36.13 -8.81
N TRP A 607 22.50 36.45 -8.08
CA TRP A 607 22.55 37.65 -7.27
C TRP A 607 23.89 38.36 -7.49
N THR A 608 23.85 39.68 -7.53
CA THR A 608 25.05 40.51 -7.62
C THR A 608 25.76 40.62 -6.28
N ASN A 609 25.02 40.64 -5.16
CA ASN A 609 25.53 40.85 -3.80
C ASN A 609 24.63 40.19 -2.72
N LYS A 610 24.54 38.85 -2.68
CA LYS A 610 24.04 38.19 -1.46
C LYS A 610 25.06 38.45 -0.33
N PRO A 611 24.64 38.78 0.91
CA PRO A 611 25.55 39.01 2.02
C PRO A 611 26.19 37.70 2.48
N ILE A 612 27.16 37.20 1.71
CA ILE A 612 27.97 36.03 2.06
C ILE A 612 28.84 36.40 3.24
N GLU A 613 28.68 35.65 4.33
CA GLU A 613 29.43 35.83 5.58
C GLU A 613 30.80 35.17 5.49
N PHE A 614 30.89 34.02 4.81
CA PHE A 614 32.14 33.31 4.58
C PHE A 614 32.06 32.41 3.34
N TYR A 615 33.23 32.05 2.79
CA TYR A 615 33.36 31.09 1.71
C TYR A 615 34.62 30.24 1.86
N TYR A 616 34.63 29.07 1.22
CA TYR A 616 35.78 28.16 1.19
C TYR A 616 36.33 28.05 -0.22
N LEU A 617 37.64 28.15 -0.35
CA LEU A 617 38.36 27.82 -1.57
C LEU A 617 39.12 26.51 -1.39
N MET A 618 39.15 25.71 -2.46
CA MET A 618 39.98 24.51 -2.53
C MET A 618 41.31 24.87 -3.19
N GLU A 619 42.41 24.80 -2.45
CA GLU A 619 43.74 25.07 -3.01
C GLU A 619 44.08 24.07 -4.13
N LYS A 620 43.79 22.78 -3.89
CA LYS A 620 43.98 21.68 -4.84
C LYS A 620 42.66 20.90 -5.02
N ILE A 621 42.42 20.42 -6.24
CA ILE A 621 41.32 19.47 -6.48
C ILE A 621 41.69 18.16 -5.76
N PRO A 622 40.82 17.60 -4.89
CA PRO A 622 41.12 16.37 -4.18
C PRO A 622 41.34 15.21 -5.17
N GLU A 623 42.37 14.38 -4.92
CA GLU A 623 42.65 13.20 -5.75
C GLU A 623 41.60 12.10 -5.57
N SER A 624 40.97 12.08 -4.39
CA SER A 624 39.83 11.24 -4.04
C SER A 624 39.03 11.92 -2.94
N VAL A 625 37.71 11.81 -2.98
CA VAL A 625 36.81 12.24 -1.91
C VAL A 625 36.24 11.03 -1.17
N ARG A 626 35.47 11.28 -0.10
CA ARG A 626 34.88 10.18 0.69
C ARG A 626 33.84 9.42 -0.13
N MET A 627 33.90 8.09 -0.08
CA MET A 627 32.85 7.21 -0.62
C MET A 627 31.89 6.84 0.51
N SER A 628 30.63 6.55 0.15
CA SER A 628 29.65 6.03 1.10
C SER A 628 30.12 4.72 1.72
N ASP A 629 29.92 4.60 3.03
CA ASP A 629 30.19 3.40 3.81
C ASP A 629 29.16 2.33 3.47
N TYR A 630 29.62 1.19 2.95
CA TYR A 630 28.72 0.12 2.52
C TYR A 630 27.78 -0.33 3.65
N ARG A 631 28.21 -0.27 4.93
CA ARG A 631 27.44 -0.72 6.09
C ARG A 631 26.15 0.07 6.32
N VAL A 632 25.97 1.24 5.72
CA VAL A 632 24.68 1.99 5.79
C VAL A 632 23.59 1.42 4.88
N HIS A 633 23.93 0.41 4.07
CA HIS A 633 23.04 -0.25 3.12
C HIS A 633 22.80 -1.75 3.39
N TYR A 634 23.51 -2.35 4.36
CA TYR A 634 23.36 -3.76 4.71
C TYR A 634 22.86 -3.89 6.16
N ASP A 635 22.12 -4.96 6.35
CA ASP A 635 21.41 -5.39 7.57
C ASP A 635 21.60 -6.91 7.54
N SER A 636 22.61 -7.42 8.26
CA SER A 636 23.18 -8.74 7.99
C SER A 636 22.47 -9.89 8.69
N ASP A 637 21.73 -9.60 9.75
CA ASP A 637 20.85 -10.55 10.45
C ASP A 637 19.36 -10.36 10.13
N GLY A 638 18.97 -9.23 9.54
CA GLY A 638 17.60 -8.96 9.10
C GLY A 638 16.68 -8.44 10.20
N ASP A 639 17.21 -7.92 11.31
CA ASP A 639 16.42 -7.35 12.40
C ASP A 639 15.82 -5.98 12.03
N GLY A 640 16.35 -5.33 11.00
CA GLY A 640 15.89 -4.07 10.46
C GLY A 640 16.74 -2.85 10.80
N ILE A 641 17.86 -3.00 11.51
CA ILE A 641 18.92 -2.00 11.72
C ILE A 641 20.01 -2.24 10.68
N VAL A 642 20.68 -1.17 10.23
CA VAL A 642 21.82 -1.35 9.33
C VAL A 642 23.11 -1.55 10.13
N ASN A 643 24.01 -2.39 9.62
CA ASN A 643 25.29 -2.73 10.26
C ASN A 643 26.06 -1.50 10.78
N PHE A 644 25.98 -0.37 10.07
CA PHE A 644 26.63 0.86 10.52
C PHE A 644 26.08 1.37 11.86
N ASP A 645 24.76 1.40 12.02
CA ASP A 645 24.13 1.85 13.27
C ASP A 645 24.42 0.85 14.41
N GLU A 646 24.43 -0.44 14.11
CA GLU A 646 24.76 -1.48 15.07
C GLU A 646 26.19 -1.34 15.57
N GLU A 647 27.18 -1.31 14.67
CA GLU A 647 28.59 -1.25 15.06
C GLU A 647 29.00 0.12 15.62
N VAL A 648 28.48 1.21 15.05
CA VAL A 648 28.96 2.57 15.36
C VAL A 648 28.15 3.20 16.48
N ARG A 649 26.84 2.98 16.54
CA ARG A 649 25.93 3.68 17.45
C ARG A 649 25.43 2.82 18.60
N PHE A 650 24.77 1.70 18.32
CA PHE A 650 24.12 0.85 19.34
C PHE A 650 25.07 -0.19 19.96
N LYS A 651 26.22 -0.45 19.34
CA LYS A 651 27.20 -1.44 19.78
C LYS A 651 26.65 -2.87 19.85
N THR A 652 25.61 -3.15 19.07
CA THR A 652 25.03 -4.48 18.84
C THR A 652 25.86 -5.28 17.84
N ASP A 653 25.68 -6.60 17.80
CA ASP A 653 26.36 -7.51 16.88
C ASP A 653 25.57 -7.58 15.56
N PRO A 654 26.08 -7.04 14.44
CA PRO A 654 25.35 -6.96 13.17
C PRO A 654 25.02 -8.31 12.52
N PHE A 655 25.47 -9.41 13.11
CA PHE A 655 25.18 -10.77 12.65
C PHE A 655 24.23 -11.53 13.60
N LYS A 656 23.62 -10.83 14.55
CA LYS A 656 22.68 -11.38 15.53
C LYS A 656 21.53 -10.40 15.76
N SER A 657 20.33 -10.80 15.37
CA SER A 657 19.13 -9.96 15.55
C SER A 657 18.79 -9.65 17.01
N ASP A 658 19.31 -10.45 17.93
CA ASP A 658 19.20 -10.36 19.39
C ASP A 658 20.64 -10.49 19.93
N SER A 659 21.25 -9.35 20.25
CA SER A 659 22.68 -9.27 20.55
C SER A 659 23.06 -9.90 21.89
N ASP A 660 22.14 -9.88 22.85
CA ASP A 660 22.38 -10.31 24.22
C ASP A 660 21.72 -11.67 24.57
N ASP A 661 21.07 -12.28 23.57
CA ASP A 661 20.46 -13.61 23.56
C ASP A 661 19.30 -13.74 24.60
N ASP A 662 18.57 -12.65 24.86
CA ASP A 662 17.49 -12.59 25.85
C ASP A 662 16.10 -13.01 25.31
N GLY A 663 15.95 -13.01 23.99
CA GLY A 663 14.73 -13.35 23.25
C GLY A 663 14.00 -12.16 22.60
N ILE A 664 14.53 -10.95 22.65
CA ILE A 664 13.99 -9.74 22.00
C ILE A 664 15.00 -9.27 20.93
N ASP A 665 14.50 -8.86 19.76
CA ASP A 665 15.40 -8.33 18.73
C ASP A 665 15.87 -6.90 19.10
N ASP A 666 17.11 -6.55 18.81
CA ASP A 666 17.74 -5.26 19.16
C ASP A 666 16.88 -4.07 18.69
N LYS A 667 16.35 -4.13 17.45
CA LYS A 667 15.46 -3.09 16.93
C LYS A 667 14.20 -2.91 17.75
N LYS A 668 13.62 -3.98 18.29
CA LYS A 668 12.39 -3.91 19.10
C LYS A 668 12.68 -3.20 20.42
N GLU A 669 13.82 -3.47 21.02
CA GLU A 669 14.25 -2.84 22.26
C GLU A 669 14.54 -1.36 22.04
N ILE A 670 15.29 -1.03 21.00
CA ILE A 670 15.56 0.35 20.57
C ILE A 670 14.24 1.10 20.34
N TYR A 671 13.29 0.47 19.64
CA TYR A 671 11.98 1.06 19.40
C TYR A 671 11.20 1.29 20.70
N SER A 672 11.30 0.37 21.67
CA SER A 672 10.51 0.39 22.91
C SER A 672 10.79 1.65 23.76
N TYR A 673 12.05 2.06 23.86
CA TYR A 673 12.43 3.25 24.61
C TYR A 673 12.38 4.51 23.75
N ALA A 674 12.57 4.41 22.43
CA ALA A 674 12.50 5.54 21.51
C ALA A 674 11.06 6.04 21.26
N TYR A 675 10.08 5.12 21.23
CA TYR A 675 8.67 5.41 20.98
C TYR A 675 7.87 5.55 22.28
N ASN A 676 7.48 6.78 22.64
CA ASN A 676 6.61 7.03 23.78
C ASN A 676 5.23 7.57 23.36
N PRO A 677 4.14 6.77 23.45
CA PRO A 677 2.80 7.19 23.05
C PRO A 677 2.09 8.16 24.04
N VAL A 678 2.70 8.46 25.21
CA VAL A 678 2.02 9.17 26.32
C VAL A 678 2.54 10.60 26.55
N ALA A 679 3.34 11.19 25.65
CA ALA A 679 3.94 12.51 25.91
C ALA A 679 3.80 13.54 24.78
N PRO A 680 2.80 14.44 24.82
CA PRO A 680 2.96 15.79 24.30
C PRO A 680 3.63 16.64 25.38
N CYS A 681 4.94 16.54 25.55
CA CYS A 681 5.65 17.39 26.52
C CYS A 681 6.34 18.56 25.80
N SER A 682 5.76 19.75 25.95
CA SER A 682 6.30 21.02 25.43
C SER A 682 7.52 21.55 26.19
N ASN A 683 8.05 20.86 27.23
CA ASN A 683 9.18 21.35 28.04
C ASN A 683 10.02 20.25 28.74
N CYS A 684 10.17 19.07 28.14
CA CYS A 684 11.02 18.01 28.70
C CYS A 684 12.42 18.04 28.07
N GLY A 685 13.49 18.03 28.88
CA GLY A 685 14.86 17.78 28.39
C GLY A 685 14.93 16.39 27.77
N LYS A 686 14.90 16.34 26.43
CA LYS A 686 14.58 15.12 25.66
C LYS A 686 15.61 13.99 25.83
N ALA A 687 16.90 14.35 25.99
CA ALA A 687 18.02 13.42 26.20
C ALA A 687 17.95 12.64 27.50
N TYR A 688 17.57 13.32 28.58
CA TYR A 688 17.62 12.74 29.92
C TYR A 688 16.64 11.58 30.12
N LYS A 689 15.51 11.56 29.40
CA LYS A 689 14.55 10.46 29.50
C LYS A 689 14.95 9.24 28.68
N LEU A 690 15.49 9.41 27.47
CA LEU A 690 15.86 8.28 26.61
C LEU A 690 16.98 7.44 27.25
N ASN A 691 18.02 8.08 27.77
CA ASN A 691 19.09 7.38 28.49
C ASN A 691 18.62 6.68 29.78
N TYR A 692 17.51 7.13 30.39
CA TYR A 692 16.94 6.50 31.58
C TYR A 692 16.06 5.29 31.24
N VAL A 693 15.32 5.35 30.12
CA VAL A 693 14.40 4.28 29.73
C VAL A 693 15.08 3.19 28.90
N SER A 694 16.27 3.45 28.37
CA SER A 694 17.11 2.47 27.69
C SER A 694 18.02 1.66 28.62
N ASP A 695 18.11 2.02 29.91
CA ASP A 695 18.91 1.33 30.94
C ASP A 695 18.12 1.42 32.26
N LYS A 696 17.13 0.54 32.44
CA LYS A 696 16.16 0.65 33.54
C LYS A 696 16.79 0.37 34.89
N ASN A 697 17.72 -0.59 34.97
CA ASN A 697 18.42 -1.01 36.18
C ASN A 697 19.61 -0.08 36.54
N LYS A 698 20.03 0.79 35.61
CA LYS A 698 21.11 1.79 35.74
C LYS A 698 22.49 1.17 35.92
N ASN A 699 22.74 0.04 35.28
CA ASN A 699 24.05 -0.62 35.31
C ASN A 699 25.03 -0.04 34.25
N GLY A 700 24.56 0.85 33.37
CA GLY A 700 25.33 1.49 32.31
C GLY A 700 25.36 0.70 30.99
N ILE A 701 24.58 -0.36 30.88
CA ILE A 701 24.36 -1.16 29.68
C ILE A 701 22.95 -0.84 29.20
N ARG A 702 22.76 -0.76 27.87
CA ARG A 702 21.43 -0.48 27.32
C ARG A 702 20.67 -1.78 27.09
N ALA A 703 19.34 -1.69 27.04
CA ALA A 703 18.43 -2.81 26.85
C ALA A 703 18.90 -3.75 25.74
N GLU A 704 19.26 -3.23 24.56
CA GLU A 704 19.73 -4.04 23.42
C GLU A 704 21.08 -4.77 23.63
N LEU A 705 21.65 -4.70 24.83
CA LEU A 705 22.89 -5.32 25.25
C LEU A 705 22.82 -5.86 26.70
N ASP A 706 21.66 -5.75 27.36
CA ASP A 706 21.45 -6.10 28.76
C ASP A 706 20.33 -7.12 28.88
N PRO A 707 20.64 -8.42 29.06
CA PRO A 707 19.63 -9.46 29.05
C PRO A 707 18.59 -9.34 30.18
N ASP A 708 18.83 -8.51 31.20
CA ASP A 708 17.91 -8.21 32.32
C ASP A 708 17.96 -6.69 32.63
N ASP A 709 17.54 -5.87 31.66
CA ASP A 709 17.50 -4.40 31.68
C ASP A 709 16.78 -3.87 32.93
N ASN A 710 15.81 -4.60 33.46
CA ASN A 710 15.05 -4.17 34.64
C ASN A 710 15.64 -4.66 35.99
N GLY A 711 16.54 -5.64 35.97
CA GLY A 711 17.27 -6.16 37.13
C GLY A 711 16.43 -7.01 38.08
N ASP A 712 15.37 -7.67 37.60
CA ASP A 712 14.51 -8.53 38.40
C ASP A 712 14.98 -9.99 38.47
N GLY A 713 16.05 -10.33 37.75
CA GLY A 713 16.65 -11.65 37.70
C GLY A 713 16.02 -12.59 36.67
N LEU A 714 15.14 -12.09 35.79
CA LEU A 714 14.64 -12.78 34.61
C LEU A 714 15.20 -12.12 33.36
N LEU A 715 15.42 -12.91 32.30
CA LEU A 715 15.76 -12.32 31.01
C LEU A 715 14.58 -11.48 30.53
N ASP A 716 14.74 -10.32 29.90
CA ASP A 716 13.59 -9.49 29.50
C ASP A 716 12.67 -10.27 28.53
N GLY A 717 13.22 -10.97 27.54
CA GLY A 717 12.48 -11.88 26.67
C GLY A 717 11.82 -13.09 27.38
N LEU A 718 12.18 -13.38 28.63
CA LEU A 718 11.50 -14.35 29.51
C LEU A 718 10.58 -13.70 30.57
N GLY A 719 10.81 -12.43 30.92
CA GLY A 719 10.11 -11.62 31.92
C GLY A 719 8.86 -10.91 31.39
N LEU A 720 8.73 -10.78 30.06
CA LEU A 720 7.62 -10.15 29.34
C LEU A 720 6.24 -10.84 29.42
N LYS A 721 5.95 -11.61 30.49
CA LYS A 721 4.55 -11.89 30.87
C LYS A 721 3.95 -10.79 31.76
N ALA A 722 4.73 -9.82 32.21
CA ALA A 722 4.23 -8.67 32.96
C ALA A 722 4.87 -7.36 32.46
N GLU A 723 4.05 -6.44 31.97
CA GLU A 723 4.37 -5.01 31.81
C GLU A 723 5.23 -4.53 30.63
N THR A 724 4.87 -4.84 29.38
CA THR A 724 4.83 -3.81 28.32
C THR A 724 3.71 -4.13 27.33
N SER A 725 3.20 -3.11 26.63
CA SER A 725 2.05 -3.19 25.73
C SER A 725 2.38 -3.91 24.42
N GLU A 726 2.71 -5.20 24.49
CA GLU A 726 2.75 -6.09 23.35
C GLU A 726 1.37 -6.65 23.02
N PHE A 727 1.25 -7.01 21.76
CA PHE A 727 0.06 -7.51 21.09
C PHE A 727 -0.28 -8.93 21.56
N LEU A 728 -1.03 -9.05 22.66
CA LEU A 728 -1.47 -10.36 23.14
C LEU A 728 -2.65 -10.88 22.32
N ALA A 729 -2.38 -11.83 21.41
CA ALA A 729 -3.39 -12.76 20.89
C ALA A 729 -3.76 -13.82 21.96
N ASP A 730 -4.03 -13.38 23.19
CA ASP A 730 -4.38 -14.25 24.32
C ASP A 730 -5.32 -13.53 25.31
N VAL A 731 -5.90 -14.29 26.23
CA VAL A 731 -6.71 -13.78 27.33
C VAL A 731 -5.77 -13.16 28.37
N PRO A 732 -5.99 -11.92 28.85
CA PRO A 732 -5.12 -11.29 29.84
C PRO A 732 -5.02 -12.12 31.13
N ALA A 733 -3.81 -12.36 31.61
CA ALA A 733 -3.44 -13.40 32.59
C ALA A 733 -4.33 -13.44 33.85
N GLU A 734 -4.89 -12.31 34.27
CA GLU A 734 -5.73 -12.24 35.46
C GLU A 734 -7.10 -12.88 35.29
N TYR A 735 -7.62 -13.00 34.06
CA TYR A 735 -9.00 -13.38 33.78
C TYR A 735 -9.14 -14.73 33.10
N THR A 736 -10.27 -15.37 33.39
CA THR A 736 -10.71 -16.59 32.68
C THR A 736 -11.72 -16.26 31.59
N LEU A 737 -12.61 -15.30 31.84
CA LEU A 737 -13.58 -14.80 30.87
C LEU A 737 -13.37 -13.30 30.67
N PHE A 738 -12.93 -12.91 29.47
CA PHE A 738 -12.70 -11.52 29.09
C PHE A 738 -13.68 -11.13 27.97
N ALA A 739 -14.75 -10.43 28.32
CA ALA A 739 -15.65 -9.86 27.33
C ALA A 739 -15.24 -8.44 26.99
N ARG A 740 -15.27 -8.07 25.70
CA ARG A 740 -15.00 -6.68 25.32
C ARG A 740 -16.18 -5.76 25.61
N ASP A 741 -17.39 -6.24 25.36
CA ASP A 741 -18.64 -5.47 25.47
C ASP A 741 -19.58 -6.07 26.53
N HIS A 742 -20.13 -7.28 26.32
CA HIS A 742 -21.08 -7.89 27.25
C HIS A 742 -20.65 -9.27 27.75
N LEU A 743 -20.68 -9.46 29.07
CA LEU A 743 -20.50 -10.77 29.71
C LEU A 743 -21.80 -11.22 30.38
N VAL A 744 -22.35 -12.36 29.95
CA VAL A 744 -23.58 -12.92 30.50
C VAL A 744 -23.33 -14.33 30.97
N LEU A 745 -23.46 -14.56 32.27
CA LEU A 745 -23.50 -15.88 32.88
C LEU A 745 -24.97 -16.18 33.23
N ASN A 746 -25.56 -17.21 32.66
CA ASN A 746 -26.93 -17.61 32.99
C ASN A 746 -27.00 -18.37 34.34
N ASP A 747 -28.22 -18.79 34.71
CA ASP A 747 -28.50 -19.35 36.02
C ASP A 747 -27.63 -20.59 36.31
N GLY A 748 -27.09 -20.69 37.53
CA GLY A 748 -26.31 -21.85 37.98
C GLY A 748 -24.91 -21.99 37.40
N VAL A 749 -24.42 -21.01 36.62
CA VAL A 749 -23.07 -21.06 36.05
C VAL A 749 -22.01 -20.93 37.15
N LYS A 750 -20.98 -21.78 37.12
CA LYS A 750 -19.85 -21.70 38.05
C LYS A 750 -18.54 -21.60 37.28
N CYS A 751 -17.66 -20.70 37.70
CA CYS A 751 -16.34 -20.59 37.12
C CYS A 751 -15.27 -20.79 38.19
N PHE A 752 -14.48 -21.85 38.07
CA PHE A 752 -13.45 -22.25 39.01
C PHE A 752 -12.08 -21.78 38.51
N ASN A 753 -11.23 -21.32 39.42
CA ASN A 753 -9.86 -20.88 39.14
C ASN A 753 -8.86 -22.05 39.19
N SER A 754 -9.35 -23.28 39.02
CA SER A 754 -8.57 -24.52 38.99
C SER A 754 -9.22 -25.52 38.02
N GLU A 755 -8.55 -26.65 37.79
CA GLU A 755 -9.04 -27.77 36.97
C GLU A 755 -10.06 -28.66 37.68
N LEU A 756 -10.37 -28.39 38.94
CA LEU A 756 -11.24 -29.20 39.78
C LEU A 756 -12.33 -28.34 40.41
N GLU A 757 -13.42 -28.97 40.82
CA GLU A 757 -14.45 -28.24 41.58
C GLU A 757 -13.94 -27.98 43.00
N ASP A 758 -13.68 -26.72 43.28
CA ASP A 758 -13.22 -26.26 44.59
C ASP A 758 -13.96 -24.98 45.03
N THR A 759 -13.43 -24.30 46.04
CA THR A 759 -13.97 -23.02 46.53
C THR A 759 -13.25 -21.81 45.94
N ASN A 760 -12.34 -22.01 44.98
CA ASN A 760 -11.57 -20.96 44.34
C ASN A 760 -12.21 -20.61 42.99
N TYR A 761 -12.80 -19.41 42.90
CA TYR A 761 -13.57 -19.01 41.74
C TYR A 761 -12.79 -18.05 40.85
N CYS A 762 -13.03 -18.16 39.54
CA CYS A 762 -12.25 -17.48 38.52
C CYS A 762 -12.60 -16.00 38.39
N ASN A 763 -11.64 -15.16 38.02
CA ASN A 763 -11.88 -13.75 37.75
C ASN A 763 -12.47 -13.55 36.36
N ILE A 764 -13.41 -12.62 36.25
CA ILE A 764 -14.13 -12.31 35.01
C ILE A 764 -14.22 -10.81 34.78
N VAL A 765 -14.38 -10.42 33.51
CA VAL A 765 -14.33 -9.00 33.15
C VAL A 765 -15.17 -8.63 31.94
N SER A 766 -15.69 -7.39 31.95
CA SER A 766 -16.15 -6.67 30.76
C SER A 766 -15.43 -5.32 30.58
N SER A 767 -14.85 -5.06 29.39
CA SER A 767 -14.02 -3.87 29.10
C SER A 767 -14.75 -2.67 28.46
N GLY A 768 -16.04 -2.78 28.13
CA GLY A 768 -16.94 -1.69 27.69
C GLY A 768 -16.50 -0.77 26.52
N LYS A 769 -15.64 -1.19 25.58
CA LYS A 769 -14.91 -0.25 24.70
C LYS A 769 -15.70 0.30 23.48
N LYS A 770 -16.83 -0.29 23.05
CA LYS A 770 -17.70 0.26 21.98
C LYS A 770 -19.20 -0.06 22.20
N ILE A 771 -19.90 0.74 22.99
CA ILE A 771 -21.37 0.80 22.89
C ILE A 771 -21.69 1.60 21.61
N PHE A 772 -21.93 0.91 20.50
CA PHE A 772 -22.55 1.55 19.35
C PHE A 772 -23.94 2.07 19.76
N SER A 773 -24.18 3.33 19.40
CA SER A 773 -25.46 4.03 19.33
C SER A 773 -26.73 3.17 19.44
N TYR A 774 -27.63 3.56 20.36
CA TYR A 774 -29.05 3.15 20.47
C TYR A 774 -29.37 1.70 20.90
N SER A 775 -28.62 1.09 21.82
CA SER A 775 -29.09 -0.13 22.53
C SER A 775 -29.77 0.21 23.85
N VAL A 776 -30.98 -0.31 24.05
CA VAL A 776 -31.86 -0.15 25.22
C VAL A 776 -31.37 -0.99 26.43
N ASN A 777 -30.27 -1.75 26.29
CA ASN A 777 -29.79 -2.65 27.34
C ASN A 777 -28.45 -2.21 27.94
N PRO A 778 -28.47 -1.61 29.15
CA PRO A 778 -27.26 -1.11 29.81
C PRO A 778 -26.32 -2.16 30.43
N VAL A 779 -26.66 -3.45 30.39
CA VAL A 779 -26.00 -4.43 31.27
C VAL A 779 -24.67 -4.88 30.67
N VAL A 780 -23.55 -4.53 31.30
CA VAL A 780 -22.20 -4.92 30.85
C VAL A 780 -21.77 -6.29 31.39
N VAL A 781 -22.22 -6.63 32.61
CA VAL A 781 -22.04 -7.94 33.24
C VAL A 781 -23.37 -8.39 33.83
N SER A 782 -23.84 -9.57 33.46
CA SER A 782 -25.05 -10.18 34.02
C SER A 782 -24.72 -11.52 34.67
N LEU A 783 -24.98 -11.63 35.96
CA LEU A 783 -24.84 -12.86 36.74
C LEU A 783 -26.22 -13.47 37.01
N GLY A 784 -26.43 -14.66 36.47
CA GLY A 784 -27.65 -15.45 36.62
C GLY A 784 -27.85 -15.95 38.05
N ALA A 785 -29.06 -16.40 38.35
CA ALA A 785 -29.42 -16.87 39.68
C ALA A 785 -28.53 -18.06 40.06
N ARG A 786 -27.95 -18.04 41.28
CA ARG A 786 -27.04 -19.10 41.77
C ARG A 786 -25.77 -19.30 40.92
N SER A 787 -25.30 -18.25 40.23
CA SER A 787 -23.98 -18.27 39.59
C SER A 787 -22.86 -17.96 40.59
N TYR A 788 -21.65 -18.46 40.36
CA TYR A 788 -20.49 -18.28 41.27
C TYR A 788 -19.22 -17.90 40.50
N VAL A 789 -18.61 -16.79 40.89
CA VAL A 789 -17.39 -16.22 40.27
C VAL A 789 -16.45 -15.61 41.33
N GLY A 790 -15.20 -15.38 40.97
CA GLY A 790 -14.15 -14.75 41.78
C GLY A 790 -14.29 -13.22 41.82
N ASN A 791 -13.26 -12.49 41.37
CA ASN A 791 -13.36 -11.05 41.14
C ASN A 791 -14.17 -10.74 39.88
N VAL A 792 -14.89 -9.62 39.90
CA VAL A 792 -15.64 -9.09 38.75
C VAL A 792 -15.18 -7.67 38.49
N ASP A 793 -14.61 -7.45 37.30
CA ASP A 793 -14.23 -6.12 36.82
C ASP A 793 -15.19 -5.67 35.72
N ALA A 794 -15.78 -4.49 35.89
CA ALA A 794 -16.73 -3.93 34.94
C ALA A 794 -16.34 -2.50 34.57
N TYR A 795 -16.03 -2.29 33.29
CA TYR A 795 -15.72 -0.99 32.74
C TYR A 795 -16.98 -0.29 32.18
N LEU A 796 -17.26 0.91 32.68
CA LEU A 796 -18.48 1.68 32.44
C LEU A 796 -18.12 3.03 31.81
N LYS A 797 -18.22 3.14 30.47
CA LYS A 797 -17.85 4.34 29.71
C LYS A 797 -18.94 5.43 29.79
N ASN A 798 -18.58 6.63 30.28
CA ASN A 798 -19.17 8.00 30.17
C ASN A 798 -20.66 8.27 29.87
N TYR A 799 -21.54 7.28 29.92
CA TYR A 799 -22.98 7.45 29.88
C TYR A 799 -23.55 6.72 31.07
N SER A 800 -24.44 7.39 31.80
CA SER A 800 -25.09 7.02 33.07
C SER A 800 -25.92 5.72 33.05
N ASN A 801 -25.68 4.84 32.09
CA ASN A 801 -26.56 3.73 31.79
C ASN A 801 -25.91 2.39 32.15
N GLY A 802 -24.60 2.18 32.00
CA GLY A 802 -23.96 0.86 32.21
C GLY A 802 -24.19 0.26 33.62
N ILE A 803 -24.73 -0.97 33.73
CA ILE A 803 -24.95 -1.66 35.01
C ILE A 803 -24.36 -3.07 35.08
N VAL A 804 -23.96 -3.49 36.28
CA VAL A 804 -23.75 -4.90 36.63
C VAL A 804 -25.06 -5.43 37.20
N ARG A 805 -25.57 -6.54 36.67
CA ARG A 805 -26.80 -7.20 37.14
C ARG A 805 -26.46 -8.48 37.88
N MET A 806 -27.01 -8.64 39.07
CA MET A 806 -26.89 -9.84 39.91
C MET A 806 -28.27 -10.39 40.26
N ARG A 807 -28.60 -11.58 39.73
CA ARG A 807 -29.87 -12.26 40.02
C ARG A 807 -29.81 -13.04 41.34
N SER A 808 -30.98 -13.39 41.87
CA SER A 808 -31.10 -13.99 43.21
C SER A 808 -30.15 -15.19 43.42
N GLY A 809 -29.34 -15.13 44.48
CA GLY A 809 -28.41 -16.19 44.85
C GLY A 809 -27.09 -16.22 44.07
N SER A 810 -26.83 -15.31 43.13
CA SER A 810 -25.51 -15.18 42.50
C SER A 810 -24.47 -14.74 43.54
N VAL A 811 -23.26 -15.30 43.50
CA VAL A 811 -22.17 -15.01 44.45
C VAL A 811 -20.91 -14.55 43.72
N VAL A 812 -20.45 -13.36 44.07
CA VAL A 812 -19.11 -12.85 43.75
C VAL A 812 -18.25 -13.09 45.00
N MET A 813 -17.31 -14.05 44.92
CA MET A 813 -16.47 -14.44 46.05
C MET A 813 -15.38 -13.42 46.34
N GLY A 814 -14.91 -12.71 45.31
CA GLY A 814 -13.90 -11.67 45.39
C GLY A 814 -14.48 -10.26 45.40
N ASN A 815 -13.70 -9.31 44.89
CA ASN A 815 -14.10 -7.91 44.76
C ASN A 815 -14.96 -7.69 43.52
N LEU A 816 -15.88 -6.71 43.61
CA LEU A 816 -16.57 -6.13 42.48
C LEU A 816 -15.96 -4.75 42.21
N ASN A 817 -15.16 -4.62 41.15
CA ASN A 817 -14.54 -3.37 40.76
C ASN A 817 -15.31 -2.72 39.60
N LEU A 818 -15.82 -1.51 39.83
CA LEU A 818 -16.59 -0.73 38.87
C LEU A 818 -15.73 0.45 38.39
N TYR A 819 -15.26 0.40 37.15
CA TYR A 819 -14.47 1.47 36.55
C TYR A 819 -15.41 2.46 35.86
N THR A 820 -15.45 3.70 36.33
CA THR A 820 -16.37 4.74 35.84
C THR A 820 -15.68 6.11 35.69
N GLY A 821 -16.24 6.97 34.83
CA GLY A 821 -15.71 8.30 34.51
C GLY A 821 -16.31 9.45 35.33
N LEU A 822 -17.36 9.19 36.12
CA LEU A 822 -18.09 10.20 36.89
C LEU A 822 -18.26 9.74 38.36
N ASN A 823 -18.45 10.70 39.28
CA ASN A 823 -18.91 10.43 40.65
C ASN A 823 -20.38 9.97 40.62
N VAL A 824 -20.62 8.74 40.16
CA VAL A 824 -21.95 8.13 40.11
C VAL A 824 -22.16 7.29 41.36
N ASP A 825 -23.36 7.36 41.93
CA ASP A 825 -23.75 6.50 43.05
C ASP A 825 -23.76 5.02 42.63
N ILE A 826 -23.20 4.15 43.48
CA ILE A 826 -23.06 2.71 43.23
C ILE A 826 -24.43 2.07 42.99
N GLU A 827 -25.48 2.56 43.63
CA GLU A 827 -26.85 2.06 43.46
C GLU A 827 -27.35 2.19 42.02
N ASN A 828 -26.83 3.14 41.24
CA ASN A 828 -27.19 3.31 39.84
C ASN A 828 -26.38 2.41 38.89
N LEU A 829 -25.30 1.80 39.37
CA LEU A 829 -24.37 0.98 38.57
C LEU A 829 -24.52 -0.52 38.87
N LEU A 830 -25.29 -0.90 39.89
CA LEU A 830 -25.44 -2.27 40.36
C LEU A 830 -26.91 -2.63 40.61
N GLU A 831 -27.47 -3.49 39.75
CA GLU A 831 -28.80 -4.07 39.94
C GLU A 831 -28.67 -5.41 40.69
N ARG A 832 -28.89 -5.40 42.00
CA ARG A 832 -28.73 -6.58 42.86
C ARG A 832 -30.07 -7.10 43.40
N GLN A 833 -30.46 -8.31 43.00
CA GLN A 833 -31.65 -8.97 43.52
C GLN A 833 -31.43 -9.57 44.93
N LYS A 834 -32.54 -9.85 45.61
CA LYS A 834 -32.55 -10.47 46.95
C LYS A 834 -31.72 -11.76 46.95
N PHE A 835 -30.86 -11.93 47.97
CA PHE A 835 -29.95 -13.06 48.16
C PHE A 835 -28.74 -13.16 47.23
N ALA A 836 -28.55 -12.23 46.28
CA ALA A 836 -27.24 -12.11 45.62
C ALA A 836 -26.19 -11.66 46.66
N GLU A 837 -24.98 -12.22 46.63
CA GLU A 837 -23.92 -12.01 47.62
C GLU A 837 -22.64 -11.50 46.93
N ILE A 838 -21.98 -10.51 47.53
CA ILE A 838 -20.62 -10.08 47.18
C ILE A 838 -19.84 -10.23 48.48
N ARG A 839 -18.83 -11.11 48.51
CA ARG A 839 -18.04 -11.43 49.72
C ARG A 839 -16.79 -10.56 49.88
N GLY A 840 -16.25 -10.03 48.78
CA GLY A 840 -15.20 -9.01 48.83
C GLY A 840 -15.77 -7.59 48.91
N LYS A 841 -14.95 -6.63 48.49
CA LYS A 841 -15.31 -5.20 48.48
C LYS A 841 -16.01 -4.81 47.18
N ILE A 842 -16.86 -3.79 47.26
CA ILE A 842 -17.35 -3.06 46.10
C ILE A 842 -16.50 -1.79 45.98
N GLU A 843 -15.72 -1.69 44.91
CA GLU A 843 -14.79 -0.57 44.70
C GLU A 843 -15.17 0.19 43.43
N THR A 844 -15.30 1.51 43.53
CA THR A 844 -15.38 2.39 42.38
C THR A 844 -13.98 2.90 42.03
N LYS A 845 -13.56 2.68 40.79
CA LYS A 845 -12.24 3.07 40.27
C LYS A 845 -12.42 4.05 39.13
N LYS A 846 -11.42 4.91 38.88
CA LYS A 846 -11.51 5.84 37.75
C LYS A 846 -11.27 5.09 36.45
N ASN A 847 -11.90 5.53 35.37
CA ASN A 847 -11.62 5.01 34.02
C ASN A 847 -10.13 5.12 33.64
N THR A 848 -9.38 6.05 34.23
CA THR A 848 -7.92 6.19 34.04
C THR A 848 -7.11 5.07 34.67
N ASP A 849 -7.67 4.36 35.65
CA ASP A 849 -7.01 3.25 36.34
C ASP A 849 -7.20 1.93 35.55
N TRP A 850 -7.88 2.00 34.39
CA TRP A 850 -8.07 0.88 33.48
C TRP A 850 -6.89 0.75 32.52
N ASN A 851 -5.99 -0.19 32.82
CA ASN A 851 -4.74 -0.37 32.08
C ASN A 851 -4.83 -1.38 30.92
N LEU A 852 -5.96 -2.09 30.77
CA LEU A 852 -6.14 -3.15 29.75
C LEU A 852 -6.69 -2.58 28.44
N ASN A 853 -5.91 -1.68 27.82
CA ASN A 853 -6.27 -0.97 26.60
C ASN A 853 -5.65 -1.58 25.32
N TYR A 854 -5.64 -2.90 25.19
CA TYR A 854 -5.07 -3.57 24.02
C TYR A 854 -5.72 -3.12 22.70
N LEU A 855 -4.88 -2.78 21.73
CA LEU A 855 -5.25 -2.72 20.31
C LEU A 855 -5.18 -4.15 19.78
N PHE A 856 -6.31 -4.70 19.37
CA PHE A 856 -6.38 -6.01 18.73
C PHE A 856 -6.42 -5.77 17.22
N GLU A 857 -5.29 -5.93 16.54
CA GLU A 857 -5.28 -6.12 15.08
C GLU A 857 -5.57 -7.60 14.79
N SER A 858 -5.89 -7.93 13.54
CA SER A 858 -5.86 -9.33 13.12
C SER A 858 -4.40 -9.81 13.16
N PRO A 859 -4.09 -11.04 13.62
CA PRO A 859 -2.78 -11.63 13.39
C PRO A 859 -2.36 -11.40 11.93
N LYS A 860 -1.23 -10.72 11.76
CA LYS A 860 -0.59 -10.54 10.46
C LYS A 860 0.00 -11.88 10.08
N ASP A 861 -0.79 -12.75 9.48
CA ASP A 861 -0.31 -13.85 8.63
C ASP A 861 -1.46 -14.51 7.87
N LEU A 862 -1.75 -13.94 6.70
CA LEU A 862 -2.52 -14.59 5.63
C LEU A 862 -1.62 -14.85 4.40
N GLN A 863 -0.30 -14.97 4.59
CA GLN A 863 0.65 -15.39 3.56
C GLN A 863 0.73 -16.93 3.41
N LYS A 864 -0.28 -17.68 3.85
CA LYS A 864 -0.35 -19.14 3.62
C LYS A 864 -1.11 -19.42 2.33
N THR A 865 -0.63 -20.40 1.56
CA THR A 865 -1.37 -20.94 0.41
C THR A 865 -2.48 -21.85 0.94
N TYR A 866 -3.75 -21.47 0.72
CA TYR A 866 -4.90 -22.23 1.20
C TYR A 866 -5.38 -23.24 0.17
N LEU A 867 -5.51 -24.50 0.58
CA LEU A 867 -6.17 -25.54 -0.22
C LEU A 867 -7.68 -25.27 -0.30
N SER A 868 -8.28 -25.39 -1.49
CA SER A 868 -9.63 -24.89 -1.79
C SER A 868 -10.77 -25.46 -0.93
N LYS A 869 -10.84 -26.78 -0.73
CA LYS A 869 -11.87 -27.40 0.11
C LYS A 869 -11.48 -28.81 0.52
N LYS A 870 -11.60 -29.12 1.81
CA LYS A 870 -11.46 -30.47 2.36
C LYS A 870 -12.74 -30.89 3.04
N VAL A 871 -13.28 -32.03 2.60
CA VAL A 871 -14.36 -32.75 3.29
C VAL A 871 -13.76 -34.07 3.80
N VAL A 872 -13.98 -34.37 5.07
CA VAL A 872 -13.60 -35.63 5.70
C VAL A 872 -14.88 -36.40 5.95
N THR A 873 -15.03 -37.50 5.22
CA THR A 873 -16.26 -38.30 5.16
C THR A 873 -16.32 -39.31 6.29
N SER A 874 -17.51 -39.85 6.56
CA SER A 874 -17.74 -40.80 7.65
C SER A 874 -16.77 -41.99 7.60
N GLY A 875 -16.14 -42.32 8.73
CA GLY A 875 -15.14 -43.39 8.85
C GLY A 875 -13.70 -42.97 8.48
N GLU A 876 -13.48 -41.79 7.89
CA GLU A 876 -12.13 -41.29 7.62
C GLU A 876 -11.49 -40.67 8.87
N ILE A 877 -10.16 -40.82 8.97
CA ILE A 877 -9.32 -40.14 9.95
C ILE A 877 -8.49 -39.11 9.20
N PHE A 878 -8.61 -37.84 9.58
CA PHE A 878 -7.89 -36.74 8.96
C PHE A 878 -6.97 -36.06 9.96
N TYR A 879 -5.68 -36.02 9.62
CA TYR A 879 -4.67 -35.33 10.40
C TYR A 879 -4.54 -33.90 9.89
N LEU A 880 -4.86 -32.93 10.75
CA LEU A 880 -4.57 -31.52 10.52
C LEU A 880 -3.26 -31.21 11.25
N SER A 881 -2.18 -31.07 10.49
CA SER A 881 -0.82 -30.90 11.01
C SER A 881 -0.30 -29.49 10.82
N ASP A 882 0.83 -29.20 11.46
CA ASP A 882 1.52 -27.92 11.39
C ASP A 882 1.65 -27.38 9.95
N GLY A 883 1.39 -26.09 9.80
CA GLY A 883 1.45 -25.38 8.53
C GLY A 883 0.25 -25.60 7.60
N MET A 884 -0.59 -26.61 7.82
CA MET A 884 -1.71 -26.91 6.92
C MET A 884 -2.74 -25.77 6.90
N ALA A 885 -3.13 -25.37 5.69
CA ALA A 885 -4.05 -24.27 5.45
C ALA A 885 -5.17 -24.68 4.47
N TYR A 886 -6.43 -24.53 4.87
CA TYR A 886 -7.60 -24.84 4.05
C TYR A 886 -8.56 -23.64 3.96
N ASP A 887 -9.17 -23.39 2.80
CA ASP A 887 -10.22 -22.38 2.70
C ASP A 887 -11.50 -22.87 3.38
N THR A 888 -11.93 -24.10 3.11
CA THR A 888 -13.02 -24.73 3.87
C THR A 888 -12.63 -26.14 4.33
N LEU A 889 -12.88 -26.44 5.60
CA LEU A 889 -12.68 -27.75 6.20
C LEU A 889 -13.99 -28.23 6.83
N LYS A 890 -14.55 -29.32 6.30
CA LYS A 890 -15.76 -29.96 6.80
C LYS A 890 -15.43 -31.36 7.30
N ILE A 891 -15.77 -31.66 8.55
CA ILE A 891 -15.69 -32.98 9.17
C ILE A 891 -17.12 -33.49 9.33
N GLU A 892 -17.48 -34.52 8.57
CA GLU A 892 -18.82 -35.08 8.57
C GLU A 892 -19.08 -35.97 9.78
N SER A 893 -20.36 -36.22 10.08
CA SER A 893 -20.79 -37.16 11.12
C SER A 893 -20.10 -38.54 10.94
N GLY A 894 -19.50 -39.06 12.02
CA GLY A 894 -18.74 -40.31 12.03
C GLY A 894 -17.30 -40.23 11.49
N ALA A 895 -16.83 -39.05 11.06
CA ALA A 895 -15.42 -38.83 10.73
C ALA A 895 -14.58 -38.48 11.97
N THR A 896 -13.25 -38.62 11.88
CA THR A 896 -12.31 -38.20 12.93
C THR A 896 -11.35 -37.14 12.42
N ILE A 897 -11.23 -36.03 13.15
CA ILE A 897 -10.14 -35.05 12.98
C ILE A 897 -9.10 -35.22 14.09
N VAL A 898 -7.83 -35.26 13.72
CA VAL A 898 -6.69 -35.36 14.62
C VAL A 898 -5.83 -34.11 14.46
N PHE A 899 -5.77 -33.28 15.51
CA PHE A 899 -4.87 -32.13 15.55
C PHE A 899 -3.46 -32.59 15.95
N SER A 900 -2.47 -32.29 15.10
CA SER A 900 -1.05 -32.47 15.46
C SER A 900 -0.53 -31.19 16.11
N PRO A 901 0.56 -31.25 16.91
CA PRO A 901 1.25 -30.05 17.37
C PRO A 901 1.67 -29.14 16.22
N GLY A 902 1.67 -27.83 16.46
CA GLY A 902 1.97 -26.78 15.50
C GLY A 902 0.81 -25.82 15.27
N GLU A 903 0.90 -25.05 14.19
CA GLU A 903 -0.03 -23.98 13.84
C GLU A 903 -0.75 -24.26 12.52
N MET A 904 -2.09 -24.23 12.54
CA MET A 904 -2.94 -24.63 11.42
C MET A 904 -3.96 -23.54 11.08
N PHE A 905 -4.43 -23.52 9.83
CA PHE A 905 -5.17 -22.39 9.27
C PHE A 905 -6.44 -22.82 8.53
N VAL A 906 -7.55 -22.16 8.82
CA VAL A 906 -8.79 -22.27 8.05
C VAL A 906 -9.32 -20.88 7.71
N LYS A 907 -9.46 -20.54 6.42
CA LYS A 907 -9.82 -19.18 6.00
C LYS A 907 -11.33 -18.89 6.04
N GLY A 908 -12.13 -19.77 5.46
CA GLY A 908 -13.55 -19.53 5.14
C GLY A 908 -14.54 -20.21 6.08
N MET A 909 -14.46 -21.52 6.29
CA MET A 909 -15.35 -22.24 7.21
C MET A 909 -14.70 -23.49 7.78
N LEU A 910 -14.74 -23.62 9.11
CA LEU A 910 -14.52 -24.88 9.82
C LEU A 910 -15.87 -25.42 10.32
N GLN A 911 -16.30 -26.54 9.76
CA GLN A 911 -17.51 -27.24 10.16
C GLN A 911 -17.15 -28.63 10.70
N ILE A 912 -17.32 -28.82 12.00
CA ILE A 912 -17.21 -30.11 12.67
C ILE A 912 -18.62 -30.52 13.07
N GLU A 913 -19.18 -31.53 12.40
CA GLU A 913 -20.56 -31.97 12.62
C GLU A 913 -20.71 -32.82 13.89
N ALA A 914 -21.94 -32.96 14.38
CA ALA A 914 -22.26 -33.87 15.46
C ALA A 914 -21.86 -35.31 15.11
N ASP A 915 -21.51 -36.10 16.14
CA ASP A 915 -20.99 -37.47 16.05
C ASP A 915 -19.61 -37.63 15.38
N SER A 916 -18.95 -36.54 14.99
CA SER A 916 -17.53 -36.59 14.62
C SER A 916 -16.63 -36.65 15.86
N LYS A 917 -15.44 -37.25 15.73
CA LYS A 917 -14.45 -37.37 16.80
C LYS A 917 -13.29 -36.39 16.62
N ILE A 918 -12.90 -35.74 17.69
CA ILE A 918 -11.77 -34.82 17.77
C ILE A 918 -10.70 -35.46 18.65
N LYS A 919 -9.49 -35.56 18.12
CA LYS A 919 -8.31 -36.08 18.83
C LYS A 919 -7.16 -35.09 18.76
N PHE A 920 -6.29 -35.14 19.76
CA PHE A 920 -5.00 -34.46 19.76
C PHE A 920 -3.91 -35.53 19.72
N LEU A 921 -3.02 -35.46 18.74
CA LEU A 921 -1.96 -36.45 18.58
C LEU A 921 -1.02 -36.46 19.79
N LYS A 922 -0.74 -35.26 20.34
CA LYS A 922 0.04 -35.07 21.56
C LYS A 922 -0.61 -33.99 22.42
N PRO A 923 -1.59 -34.36 23.26
CA PRO A 923 -2.24 -33.43 24.17
C PRO A 923 -1.21 -32.71 25.05
N GLY A 924 -1.31 -31.39 25.16
CA GLY A 924 -0.41 -30.56 25.99
C GLY A 924 0.80 -29.98 25.26
N GLU A 925 1.19 -30.50 24.09
CA GLU A 925 2.11 -29.77 23.18
C GLU A 925 1.35 -28.66 22.45
N GLU A 926 2.07 -27.64 22.00
CA GLU A 926 1.49 -26.45 21.38
C GLU A 926 0.70 -26.81 20.12
N THR A 927 -0.59 -26.45 20.10
CA THR A 927 -1.51 -26.66 18.98
C THR A 927 -2.36 -25.40 18.80
N ILE A 928 -2.12 -24.63 17.74
CA ILE A 928 -2.81 -23.36 17.48
C ILE A 928 -3.64 -23.50 16.20
N LEU A 929 -4.93 -23.23 16.28
CA LEU A 929 -5.83 -23.21 15.12
C LEU A 929 -6.30 -21.77 14.83
N ASN A 930 -5.90 -21.24 13.69
CA ASN A 930 -6.30 -19.92 13.20
C ASN A 930 -7.48 -20.05 12.24
N LEU A 931 -8.61 -19.43 12.59
CA LEU A 931 -9.85 -19.45 11.81
C LEU A 931 -10.26 -18.02 11.41
N GLY A 932 -10.14 -17.70 10.12
CA GLY A 932 -10.59 -16.42 9.55
C GLY A 932 -12.10 -16.33 9.28
N GLY A 933 -12.80 -17.47 9.31
CA GLY A 933 -14.14 -17.62 8.76
C GLY A 933 -15.14 -18.22 9.74
N LYS A 934 -16.26 -18.78 9.27
CA LYS A 934 -17.35 -19.29 10.14
C LYS A 934 -16.92 -20.55 10.90
N LEU A 935 -17.33 -20.67 12.16
CA LEU A 935 -17.12 -21.85 12.99
C LEU A 935 -18.45 -22.56 13.28
N LYS A 936 -18.47 -23.88 13.07
CA LYS A 936 -19.48 -24.77 13.61
C LYS A 936 -18.76 -25.91 14.34
N TRP A 937 -18.81 -25.92 15.67
CA TRP A 937 -18.08 -26.87 16.52
C TRP A 937 -19.07 -27.76 17.28
N GLN A 938 -19.37 -28.95 16.72
CA GLN A 938 -20.34 -29.91 17.29
C GLN A 938 -19.73 -31.30 17.56
N GLY A 939 -18.44 -31.49 17.31
CA GLY A 939 -17.76 -32.78 17.52
C GLY A 939 -17.51 -33.11 18.99
N GLU A 940 -17.12 -34.35 19.23
CA GLU A 940 -16.85 -34.87 20.57
C GLU A 940 -15.40 -35.31 20.71
N PHE A 941 -14.84 -35.21 21.92
CA PHE A 941 -13.53 -35.79 22.18
C PHE A 941 -13.65 -37.33 22.20
N ASP A 942 -12.55 -38.00 21.87
CA ASP A 942 -12.48 -39.48 21.96
C ASP A 942 -12.31 -39.99 23.40
N GLU A 943 -12.27 -39.06 24.35
CA GLU A 943 -12.13 -39.30 25.79
C GLU A 943 -13.40 -38.86 26.53
N SER A 944 -13.68 -39.51 27.65
CA SER A 944 -14.85 -39.16 28.47
C SER A 944 -14.77 -37.71 28.96
N VAL A 945 -15.91 -37.02 28.97
CA VAL A 945 -16.06 -35.67 29.57
C VAL A 945 -15.65 -35.64 31.04
N GLU A 946 -15.64 -36.79 31.73
CA GLU A 946 -15.22 -36.92 33.14
C GLU A 946 -13.70 -37.01 33.33
N ASN A 947 -12.91 -37.20 32.27
CA ASN A 947 -11.45 -37.30 32.34
C ASN A 947 -10.82 -35.90 32.46
N SER A 948 -10.99 -35.25 33.61
CA SER A 948 -10.51 -33.89 33.87
C SER A 948 -9.02 -33.71 33.59
N ASN A 949 -8.20 -34.75 33.82
CA ASN A 949 -6.78 -34.73 33.51
C ASN A 949 -6.52 -34.61 32.00
N TYR A 950 -7.24 -35.37 31.17
CA TYR A 950 -7.13 -35.25 29.71
C TYR A 950 -7.55 -33.86 29.22
N HIS A 951 -8.72 -33.36 29.65
CA HIS A 951 -9.21 -32.04 29.22
C HIS A 951 -8.31 -30.91 29.71
N GLY A 952 -7.76 -31.01 30.93
CA GLY A 952 -6.78 -30.06 31.44
C GLY A 952 -5.48 -30.05 30.63
N ILE A 953 -4.96 -31.22 30.25
CA ILE A 953 -3.78 -31.34 29.39
C ILE A 953 -4.05 -30.77 27.99
N VAL A 954 -5.20 -31.10 27.37
CA VAL A 954 -5.59 -30.51 26.08
C VAL A 954 -5.71 -28.99 26.20
N ALA A 955 -6.36 -28.48 27.25
CA ALA A 955 -6.57 -27.06 27.41
C ALA A 955 -5.26 -26.27 27.59
N ARG A 956 -4.23 -26.86 28.22
CA ARG A 956 -2.88 -26.28 28.31
C ARG A 956 -2.21 -26.12 26.95
N GLY A 957 -2.45 -27.04 26.03
CA GLY A 957 -1.77 -27.09 24.73
C GLY A 957 -2.55 -26.52 23.55
N PHE A 958 -3.87 -26.39 23.64
CA PHE A 958 -4.73 -26.00 22.51
C PHE A 958 -5.22 -24.55 22.58
N LYS A 959 -5.05 -23.82 21.49
CA LYS A 959 -5.59 -22.46 21.28
C LYS A 959 -6.36 -22.37 19.97
N LEU A 960 -7.54 -21.77 20.02
CA LEU A 960 -8.37 -21.46 18.84
C LEU A 960 -8.50 -19.93 18.69
N ASN A 961 -7.92 -19.41 17.62
CA ASN A 961 -8.00 -18.00 17.23
C ASN A 961 -9.12 -17.83 16.21
N LEU A 962 -10.24 -17.21 16.62
CA LEU A 962 -11.38 -16.89 15.78
C LEU A 962 -11.36 -15.40 15.39
N LEU A 963 -10.97 -15.13 14.15
CA LEU A 963 -10.70 -13.76 13.66
C LEU A 963 -11.88 -13.14 12.91
N ASN A 964 -12.99 -13.87 12.76
CA ASN A 964 -14.19 -13.37 12.10
C ASN A 964 -15.06 -12.50 13.03
N SER A 965 -16.03 -11.78 12.45
CA SER A 965 -17.13 -11.17 13.18
C SER A 965 -18.42 -12.00 13.01
N GLY A 966 -19.15 -12.22 14.11
CA GLY A 966 -20.38 -13.01 14.08
C GLY A 966 -20.79 -13.55 15.46
N THR A 967 -21.87 -14.33 15.50
CA THR A 967 -22.22 -15.15 16.66
C THR A 967 -21.79 -16.59 16.43
N THR A 968 -21.02 -17.14 17.36
CA THR A 968 -20.44 -18.48 17.31
C THR A 968 -20.91 -19.30 18.49
N PHE A 969 -21.36 -20.52 18.21
CA PHE A 969 -21.81 -21.47 19.22
C PHE A 969 -20.79 -22.60 19.33
N ILE A 970 -20.28 -22.85 20.54
CA ILE A 970 -19.49 -24.03 20.86
C ILE A 970 -20.44 -25.05 21.48
N GLU A 971 -20.87 -26.01 20.66
CA GLU A 971 -21.91 -26.98 21.00
C GLU A 971 -21.33 -28.38 21.32
N GLY A 972 -20.16 -28.69 20.77
CA GLY A 972 -19.39 -29.91 21.02
C GLY A 972 -18.47 -29.81 22.24
N ASP A 973 -17.66 -30.85 22.46
CA ASP A 973 -16.64 -30.85 23.52
C ASP A 973 -15.52 -29.88 23.16
N PHE A 974 -15.10 -29.06 24.12
CA PHE A 974 -14.02 -28.09 23.92
C PHE A 974 -13.16 -27.97 25.18
N ALA A 975 -11.84 -27.96 24.98
CA ALA A 975 -10.85 -27.67 26.00
C ALA A 975 -9.72 -26.85 25.35
N GLY A 976 -9.42 -25.66 25.85
CA GLY A 976 -8.44 -24.76 25.27
C GLY A 976 -8.70 -23.28 25.52
N THR A 977 -7.76 -22.46 25.05
CA THR A 977 -7.96 -21.01 24.99
C THR A 977 -8.73 -20.65 23.72
N LEU A 978 -9.84 -19.94 23.87
CA LEU A 978 -10.63 -19.39 22.76
C LEU A 978 -10.42 -17.88 22.68
N PHE A 979 -9.71 -17.43 21.65
CA PHE A 979 -9.44 -16.03 21.38
C PHE A 979 -10.30 -15.54 20.20
N ALA A 980 -11.36 -14.79 20.49
CA ALA A 980 -12.41 -14.41 19.54
C ALA A 980 -12.79 -12.91 19.60
N PRO A 981 -11.82 -11.98 19.44
CA PRO A 981 -11.98 -10.57 19.80
C PRO A 981 -13.10 -9.83 19.05
N LEU A 982 -13.55 -10.33 17.90
CA LEU A 982 -14.59 -9.70 17.08
C LEU A 982 -15.94 -10.43 17.12
N SER A 983 -16.02 -11.57 17.82
CA SER A 983 -17.17 -12.47 17.80
C SER A 983 -17.91 -12.53 19.13
N LYS A 984 -19.23 -12.71 19.05
CA LYS A 984 -20.06 -13.13 20.17
C LYS A 984 -19.95 -14.65 20.32
N VAL A 985 -19.46 -15.10 21.46
CA VAL A 985 -19.26 -16.52 21.76
C VAL A 985 -20.34 -16.99 22.73
N VAL A 986 -21.00 -18.09 22.39
CA VAL A 986 -21.96 -18.77 23.25
C VAL A 986 -21.43 -20.17 23.57
N VAL A 987 -21.24 -20.45 24.85
CA VAL A 987 -20.80 -21.76 25.37
C VAL A 987 -21.81 -22.32 26.35
N GLY A 988 -21.74 -23.62 26.62
CA GLY A 988 -22.54 -24.23 27.67
C GLY A 988 -23.96 -24.66 27.25
N GLN A 989 -24.34 -24.52 25.97
CA GLN A 989 -25.70 -24.85 25.52
C GLN A 989 -25.96 -26.36 25.62
N ASN A 990 -25.17 -27.15 24.89
CA ASN A 990 -25.27 -28.61 24.86
C ASN A 990 -24.32 -29.24 25.89
N LYS A 991 -23.01 -29.05 25.73
CA LYS A 991 -22.00 -29.48 26.72
C LYS A 991 -21.94 -28.49 27.88
N LYS A 992 -21.89 -29.00 29.11
CA LYS A 992 -21.97 -28.20 30.35
C LYS A 992 -20.64 -27.98 31.04
N VAL A 993 -19.55 -28.51 30.50
CA VAL A 993 -18.22 -28.42 31.09
C VAL A 993 -17.27 -27.86 30.04
N TYR A 994 -16.43 -26.91 30.44
CA TYR A 994 -15.44 -26.26 29.58
C TYR A 994 -14.13 -26.08 30.38
N TYR A 995 -13.01 -26.45 29.77
CA TYR A 995 -11.67 -26.26 30.34
C TYR A 995 -10.92 -25.22 29.51
N GLY A 996 -10.39 -24.18 30.15
CA GLY A 996 -9.59 -23.15 29.48
C GLY A 996 -10.12 -21.73 29.71
N ARG A 997 -9.78 -20.82 28.78
CA ARG A 997 -10.03 -19.37 28.92
C ARG A 997 -10.67 -18.83 27.65
N ILE A 998 -11.45 -17.75 27.79
CA ILE A 998 -12.20 -17.16 26.68
C ILE A 998 -11.99 -15.65 26.67
N LEU A 999 -11.55 -15.11 25.53
CA LEU A 999 -11.67 -13.69 25.20
C LEU A 999 -12.60 -13.56 24.01
N ALA A 1000 -13.63 -12.73 24.12
CA ALA A 1000 -14.54 -12.50 23.00
C ALA A 1000 -15.12 -11.07 23.00
N LYS A 1001 -15.76 -10.67 21.90
CA LYS A 1001 -16.54 -9.42 21.89
C LYS A 1001 -17.65 -9.47 22.94
N ASP A 1002 -18.48 -10.49 22.85
CA ASP A 1002 -19.53 -10.82 23.82
C ASP A 1002 -19.36 -12.27 24.25
N ILE A 1003 -19.57 -12.56 25.53
CA ILE A 1003 -19.54 -13.93 26.07
C ILE A 1003 -20.89 -14.23 26.70
N VAL A 1004 -21.51 -15.34 26.28
CA VAL A 1004 -22.71 -15.89 26.92
C VAL A 1004 -22.43 -17.31 27.36
N VAL A 1005 -22.45 -17.54 28.67
CA VAL A 1005 -22.36 -18.88 29.26
C VAL A 1005 -23.77 -19.33 29.65
N HIS A 1006 -24.24 -20.39 29.02
CA HIS A 1006 -25.61 -20.89 29.22
C HIS A 1006 -25.78 -21.57 30.59
N GLN A 1007 -27.03 -21.71 31.06
CA GLN A 1007 -27.31 -22.14 32.43
C GLN A 1007 -26.67 -23.49 32.80
N TYR A 1008 -26.27 -23.57 34.07
CA TYR A 1008 -25.66 -24.71 34.75
C TYR A 1008 -24.32 -25.20 34.18
N ALA A 1009 -23.69 -24.41 33.31
CA ALA A 1009 -22.35 -24.72 32.82
C ALA A 1009 -21.27 -24.45 33.88
N LYS A 1010 -20.21 -25.28 33.86
CA LYS A 1010 -19.01 -25.16 34.67
C LYS A 1010 -17.83 -24.81 33.78
N ILE A 1011 -17.11 -23.75 34.13
CA ILE A 1011 -15.87 -23.33 33.47
C ILE A 1011 -14.72 -23.58 34.44
N PHE A 1012 -13.68 -24.28 33.99
CA PHE A 1012 -12.47 -24.54 34.75
C PHE A 1012 -11.32 -23.80 34.10
N ARG A 1013 -10.67 -22.89 34.83
CA ARG A 1013 -9.55 -22.13 34.30
C ARG A 1013 -8.37 -23.07 34.05
N VAL A 1014 -7.88 -23.02 32.81
CA VAL A 1014 -6.60 -23.60 32.41
C VAL A 1014 -5.89 -22.59 31.53
N ASP A 1015 -4.67 -22.22 31.92
CA ASP A 1015 -3.88 -21.26 31.16
C ASP A 1015 -3.21 -21.97 29.98
N PHE A 1016 -3.18 -21.32 28.82
CA PHE A 1016 -2.40 -21.80 27.67
C PHE A 1016 -0.92 -21.77 28.04
N ASN A 1017 -0.35 -22.95 28.21
CA ASN A 1017 1.02 -23.15 28.68
C ASN A 1017 1.52 -24.50 28.15
N PRO A 1018 1.78 -24.59 26.82
CA PRO A 1018 2.14 -25.85 26.18
C PRO A 1018 3.51 -26.35 26.66
N VAL A 1019 3.67 -27.67 26.69
CA VAL A 1019 4.95 -28.32 26.97
C VAL A 1019 5.87 -28.17 25.75
N LYS A 1020 7.06 -27.56 25.93
CA LYS A 1020 8.05 -27.43 24.85
C LYS A 1020 8.68 -28.81 24.54
N PRO A 1021 8.83 -29.21 23.27
CA PRO A 1021 9.48 -30.47 22.93
C PRO A 1021 10.98 -30.43 23.32
N LEU A 1022 11.45 -31.48 24.01
CA LEU A 1022 12.88 -31.71 24.26
C LEU A 1022 13.57 -32.01 22.93
N ILE A 1023 14.22 -31.02 22.31
CA ILE A 1023 15.03 -31.23 21.12
C ILE A 1023 16.39 -31.79 21.56
N TYR A 1024 16.57 -33.11 21.46
CA TYR A 1024 17.90 -33.73 21.50
C TYR A 1024 18.64 -33.43 20.20
N VAL A 1025 19.50 -32.40 20.20
CA VAL A 1025 20.44 -32.17 19.10
C VAL A 1025 21.61 -33.16 19.24
N TRP A 1026 21.61 -34.21 18.44
CA TRP A 1026 22.79 -35.04 18.24
C TRP A 1026 23.84 -34.24 17.47
N ARG A 1027 24.85 -33.69 18.16
CA ARG A 1027 26.11 -33.27 17.52
C ARG A 1027 26.85 -34.54 17.08
N SER A 1028 26.97 -34.74 15.77
CA SER A 1028 27.96 -35.68 15.22
C SER A 1028 29.36 -35.07 15.33
N ILE A 1029 30.32 -35.91 15.73
CA ILE A 1029 31.69 -35.62 16.15
C ILE A 1029 32.55 -35.10 15.00
#